data_AF-A0A926XKG0-F1
#
_entry.id   AF-A0A926XKG0-F1
#
_cell.length_a   1.000
_cell.length_b   1.000
_cell.length_c   1.000
_cell.angle_alpha   90.00
_cell.angle_beta   90.00
_cell.angle_gamma   90.00
#
_symmetry.space_group_name_H-M   'P 1'
#
loop_
_entity.id
_entity.type
_entity.pdbx_description
1 polymer ?
#
loop_
_entity_poly.entity_id
_entity_poly.type
_entity_poly.pdbx_seq_one_letter_code
_entity_poly.pdbx_strand_id
1 'polypeptide(L)'
;MKCKICDSPVQHFSRTLVLEKYEVDYFQCKNCGFVQTEEPYWLEEAYKRPIAKSDYGLVSRNISFARLTASVLANLFNIRAKFLDYGSGYGLLVRLMRDMGIDFWGYDRYCESLFATEMLDEPEIDSFELVTAFEVFEHFVNPLQDIEKILQFSKNILFSTELLPPSNPKPDEWGYYVPHEGQHIAIYTVDALTEIAQKFNLHLYTNQTFIHLLSERDLPQDLHKILDFSRYCSVFQETRSTLWSDIQFNVFGDRTLDKTLEANSKSPKILIDGIFFQYYNTGIARVWQSLLEEWSGSEFSKHILVLDRENSAPKVAGIEYLTIPQHNYGDTDAERALLQQICDEKGATLFVSTYYTTPISTPSVFMAYDMIPEVLGADVENNLMWREKHYGIQHASAYISISQNTARDLLQCFPDINLELVTVAHCGIKAIFTPASPEEIAQFKLKYGITKPYFILVGISSGYKNAQLFFEAFSQLPTRIGFELVSTGNRGWYDEAWRQYTPGNTIFTLQLNDEELRLAYAGAVALVYPSLYEGFGLPVLEALACGCPVITTPNASIPEVAGEAAIYVKEDNIEGMANALCEVQKPSVRQSLIAKGLDRAKQFSWKKMSETVSAALIEATLLPLKLREANFIIFPDWTAAEEELIGEFQRVLKGIAIHPERDRITLLIDTTGIAEEDANLFLSAVAMNLLMEEEIDVSESAELSLVGQLAPLQWEKLRSRLQGRISLKYENKLAIVAAGLEDLQVQLISDDGKE
;
A
#
# COMPACT_ATOMS: atom_id res chain seq x y z
N MET A 1 -45.70 -40.99 17.80
CA MET A 1 -44.67 -41.04 16.74
C MET A 1 -43.38 -41.60 17.35
N LYS A 2 -42.53 -42.26 16.56
CA LYS A 2 -41.19 -42.72 16.99
C LYS A 2 -40.12 -41.87 16.33
N CYS A 3 -38.95 -41.77 16.96
CA CYS A 3 -37.79 -41.12 16.38
C CYS A 3 -37.31 -41.89 15.15
N LYS A 4 -37.11 -41.18 14.03
CA LYS A 4 -36.63 -41.78 12.77
C LYS A 4 -35.17 -42.24 12.82
N ILE A 5 -34.42 -41.90 13.88
CA ILE A 5 -33.03 -42.33 14.09
C ILE A 5 -32.93 -43.51 15.06
N CYS A 6 -33.43 -43.38 16.29
CA CYS A 6 -33.18 -44.38 17.35
C CYS A 6 -34.45 -45.12 17.85
N ASP A 7 -35.58 -44.99 17.14
CA ASP A 7 -36.87 -45.63 17.46
C ASP A 7 -37.50 -45.29 18.83
N SER A 8 -36.85 -44.40 19.60
CA SER A 8 -37.33 -43.93 20.89
C SER A 8 -38.58 -43.04 20.77
N PRO A 9 -39.38 -42.89 21.83
CA PRO A 9 -40.51 -41.97 21.82
C PRO A 9 -40.06 -40.52 21.57
N VAL A 10 -40.79 -39.83 20.69
CA VAL A 10 -40.65 -38.38 20.49
C VAL A 10 -41.73 -37.63 21.25
N GLN A 11 -41.46 -36.38 21.60
CA GLN A 11 -42.43 -35.46 22.19
C GLN A 11 -42.67 -34.29 21.25
N HIS A 12 -43.84 -33.66 21.34
CA HIS A 12 -44.11 -32.41 20.63
C HIS A 12 -43.05 -31.36 21.02
N PHE A 13 -42.49 -30.69 20.02
CA PHE A 13 -41.37 -29.75 20.15
C PHE A 13 -41.80 -28.32 19.86
N SER A 14 -42.46 -28.10 18.72
CA SER A 14 -43.01 -26.81 18.32
C SER A 14 -44.09 -27.00 17.24
N ARG A 15 -44.87 -25.95 16.97
CA ARG A 15 -45.73 -25.84 15.79
C ARG A 15 -45.41 -24.52 15.10
N THR A 16 -45.17 -24.56 13.79
CA THR A 16 -44.87 -23.37 12.99
C THR A 16 -45.57 -23.41 11.63
N LEU A 17 -45.62 -22.26 10.97
CA LEU A 17 -46.18 -22.12 9.63
C LEU A 17 -45.08 -22.31 8.59
N VAL A 18 -45.18 -23.36 7.78
CA VAL A 18 -44.22 -23.71 6.73
C VAL A 18 -44.75 -23.26 5.37
N LEU A 19 -43.86 -22.73 4.51
CA LEU A 19 -44.22 -22.08 3.23
C LEU A 19 -45.29 -20.99 3.39
N GLU A 20 -45.37 -20.37 4.58
CA GLU A 20 -46.40 -19.41 4.97
C GLU A 20 -47.86 -19.93 4.81
N LYS A 21 -48.04 -21.25 4.76
CA LYS A 21 -49.30 -21.87 4.32
C LYS A 21 -49.70 -23.09 5.13
N TYR A 22 -48.75 -23.93 5.52
CA TYR A 22 -49.01 -25.21 6.16
C TYR A 22 -48.66 -25.14 7.65
N GLU A 23 -49.62 -25.42 8.53
CA GLU A 23 -49.29 -25.61 9.95
C GLU A 23 -48.63 -26.98 10.12
N VAL A 24 -47.42 -27.00 10.65
CA VAL A 24 -46.59 -28.19 10.79
C VAL A 24 -46.14 -28.39 12.23
N ASP A 25 -46.34 -29.61 12.74
CA ASP A 25 -45.80 -30.02 14.04
C ASP A 25 -44.38 -30.57 13.92
N TYR A 26 -43.49 -30.07 14.77
CA TYR A 26 -42.14 -30.58 15.00
C TYR A 26 -42.12 -31.44 16.28
N PHE A 27 -41.34 -32.52 16.27
CA PHE A 27 -41.19 -33.46 17.36
C PHE A 27 -39.71 -33.70 17.67
N GLN A 28 -39.35 -33.74 18.95
CA GLN A 28 -37.98 -33.98 19.40
C GLN A 28 -37.86 -35.33 20.11
N CYS A 29 -36.82 -36.09 19.78
CA CYS A 29 -36.49 -37.35 20.42
C CYS A 29 -35.96 -37.14 21.85
N LYS A 30 -36.48 -37.90 22.82
CA LYS A 30 -35.99 -37.85 24.21
C LYS A 30 -34.63 -38.52 24.43
N ASN A 31 -34.21 -39.40 23.53
CA ASN A 31 -32.97 -40.16 23.66
C ASN A 31 -31.80 -39.46 22.97
N CYS A 32 -31.91 -39.25 21.66
CA CYS A 32 -30.82 -38.66 20.86
C CYS A 32 -31.04 -37.19 20.50
N GLY A 33 -32.12 -36.54 20.93
CA GLY A 33 -32.34 -35.11 20.67
C GLY A 33 -32.68 -34.71 19.23
N PHE A 34 -32.68 -35.65 18.26
CA PHE A 34 -33.09 -35.43 16.87
C PHE A 34 -34.48 -34.78 16.79
N VAL A 35 -34.62 -33.76 15.94
CA VAL A 35 -35.88 -33.08 15.68
C VAL A 35 -36.37 -33.45 14.27
N GLN A 36 -37.65 -33.81 14.17
CA GLN A 36 -38.30 -34.20 12.93
C GLN A 36 -39.68 -33.55 12.84
N THR A 37 -40.17 -33.33 11.63
CA THR A 37 -41.58 -32.96 11.43
C THR A 37 -42.51 -34.18 11.49
N GLU A 38 -43.81 -33.93 11.47
CA GLU A 38 -44.77 -34.91 10.95
C GLU A 38 -44.49 -35.29 9.48
N GLU A 39 -45.28 -36.21 8.93
CA GLU A 39 -45.10 -36.63 7.53
C GLU A 39 -45.20 -35.40 6.59
N PRO A 40 -44.14 -35.09 5.83
CA PRO A 40 -44.00 -33.80 5.16
C PRO A 40 -44.80 -33.74 3.85
N TYR A 41 -46.13 -33.63 3.97
CA TYR A 41 -47.05 -33.63 2.83
C TYR A 41 -46.94 -32.40 1.90
N TRP A 42 -46.21 -31.36 2.32
CA TRP A 42 -45.97 -30.13 1.54
C TRP A 42 -44.67 -30.19 0.70
N LEU A 43 -43.84 -31.20 0.90
CA LEU A 43 -42.46 -31.23 0.37
C LEU A 43 -42.41 -31.19 -1.17
N GLU A 44 -43.42 -31.74 -1.86
CA GLU A 44 -43.55 -31.66 -3.32
C GLU A 44 -43.70 -30.21 -3.81
N GLU A 45 -44.36 -29.33 -3.03
CA GLU A 45 -44.46 -27.90 -3.33
C GLU A 45 -43.12 -27.19 -3.09
N ALA A 46 -42.42 -27.54 -2.00
CA ALA A 46 -41.12 -26.97 -1.65
C ALA A 46 -40.04 -27.25 -2.72
N TYR A 47 -40.08 -28.42 -3.37
CA TYR A 47 -39.13 -28.78 -4.43
C TYR A 47 -39.49 -28.33 -5.85
N LYS A 48 -40.56 -27.55 -6.05
CA LYS A 48 -40.81 -26.92 -7.37
C LYS A 48 -39.69 -25.97 -7.80
N ARG A 49 -38.84 -25.54 -6.86
CA ARG A 49 -37.62 -24.78 -7.09
C ARG A 49 -36.50 -25.47 -6.30
N PRO A 50 -35.63 -26.27 -6.96
CA PRO A 50 -34.61 -27.07 -6.27
C PRO A 50 -33.60 -26.21 -5.49
N ILE A 51 -33.34 -24.99 -5.95
CA ILE A 51 -32.49 -24.00 -5.29
C ILE A 51 -33.32 -22.73 -5.10
N ALA A 52 -33.31 -22.18 -3.87
CA ALA A 52 -34.07 -21.00 -3.53
C ALA A 52 -33.49 -19.75 -4.21
N LYS A 53 -34.35 -18.83 -4.68
CA LYS A 53 -33.89 -17.54 -5.26
C LYS A 53 -33.18 -16.65 -4.23
N SER A 54 -33.38 -16.94 -2.94
CA SER A 54 -32.81 -16.27 -1.77
C SER A 54 -31.40 -16.77 -1.41
N ASP A 55 -30.88 -17.80 -2.06
CA ASP A 55 -29.55 -18.35 -1.72
C ASP A 55 -28.42 -17.54 -2.36
N TYR A 56 -28.12 -16.38 -1.78
CA TYR A 56 -27.05 -15.47 -2.22
C TYR A 56 -25.62 -15.99 -1.91
N GLY A 57 -25.49 -17.07 -1.11
CA GLY A 57 -24.20 -17.64 -0.68
C GLY A 57 -23.69 -18.80 -1.55
N LEU A 58 -24.48 -19.27 -2.52
CA LEU A 58 -24.26 -20.51 -3.28
C LEU A 58 -22.83 -20.65 -3.83
N VAL A 59 -22.30 -19.61 -4.49
CA VAL A 59 -20.98 -19.66 -5.13
C VAL A 59 -19.85 -19.68 -4.10
N SER A 60 -19.88 -18.74 -3.14
CA SER A 60 -18.85 -18.62 -2.09
C SER A 60 -18.74 -19.89 -1.26
N ARG A 61 -19.89 -20.47 -0.90
CA ARG A 61 -19.97 -21.72 -0.12
C ARG A 61 -19.43 -22.91 -0.91
N ASN A 62 -19.72 -23.02 -2.21
CA ASN A 62 -19.14 -24.07 -3.07
C ASN A 62 -17.61 -23.97 -3.19
N ILE A 63 -17.04 -22.75 -3.24
CA ILE A 63 -15.58 -22.56 -3.23
C ILE A 63 -14.97 -23.07 -1.91
N SER A 64 -15.60 -22.72 -0.78
CA SER A 64 -15.17 -23.18 0.55
C SER A 64 -15.27 -24.70 0.68
N PHE A 65 -16.37 -25.31 0.21
CA PHE A 65 -16.54 -26.77 0.17
C PHE A 65 -15.52 -27.46 -0.73
N ALA A 66 -15.17 -26.88 -1.88
CA ALA A 66 -14.14 -27.44 -2.76
C ALA A 66 -12.78 -27.50 -2.07
N ARG A 67 -12.38 -26.42 -1.38
CA ARG A 67 -11.12 -26.34 -0.62
C ARG A 67 -11.09 -27.32 0.55
N LEU A 68 -12.16 -27.36 1.34
CA LEU A 68 -12.32 -28.33 2.42
C LEU A 68 -12.20 -29.76 1.89
N THR A 69 -12.95 -30.08 0.83
CA THR A 69 -12.99 -31.42 0.24
C THR A 69 -11.62 -31.81 -0.29
N ALA A 70 -10.95 -30.96 -1.07
CA ALA A 70 -9.60 -31.20 -1.54
C ALA A 70 -8.61 -31.46 -0.39
N SER A 71 -8.70 -30.71 0.71
CA SER A 71 -7.90 -30.90 1.91
C SER A 71 -8.18 -32.25 2.59
N VAL A 72 -9.45 -32.61 2.78
CA VAL A 72 -9.85 -33.91 3.35
C VAL A 72 -9.34 -35.05 2.46
N LEU A 73 -9.52 -34.95 1.14
CA LEU A 73 -9.08 -35.98 0.20
C LEU A 73 -7.55 -36.13 0.19
N ALA A 74 -6.81 -35.02 0.15
CA ALA A 74 -5.34 -35.06 0.10
C ALA A 74 -4.72 -35.66 1.37
N ASN A 75 -5.34 -35.44 2.53
CA ASN A 75 -4.78 -35.85 3.82
C ASN A 75 -5.27 -37.23 4.28
N LEU A 76 -6.49 -37.64 3.93
CA LEU A 76 -7.17 -38.80 4.54
C LEU A 76 -7.56 -39.90 3.54
N PHE A 77 -7.57 -39.59 2.24
CA PHE A 77 -8.03 -40.49 1.18
C PHE A 77 -7.04 -40.54 0.00
N ASN A 78 -7.22 -41.46 -0.93
CA ASN A 78 -6.44 -41.52 -2.16
C ASN A 78 -7.06 -40.57 -3.19
N ILE A 79 -6.54 -39.34 -3.27
CA ILE A 79 -6.99 -38.28 -4.18
C ILE A 79 -7.08 -38.66 -5.67
N ARG A 80 -6.48 -39.78 -6.11
CA ARG A 80 -6.58 -40.30 -7.48
C ARG A 80 -7.74 -41.27 -7.72
N ALA A 81 -8.52 -41.60 -6.69
CA ALA A 81 -9.72 -42.42 -6.82
C ALA A 81 -10.90 -41.61 -7.40
N LYS A 82 -12.04 -42.28 -7.56
CA LYS A 82 -13.30 -41.65 -7.95
C LYS A 82 -14.04 -41.12 -6.73
N PHE A 83 -14.64 -39.95 -6.87
CA PHE A 83 -15.47 -39.31 -5.84
C PHE A 83 -16.83 -38.90 -6.40
N LEU A 84 -17.82 -38.76 -5.52
CA LEU A 84 -19.19 -38.42 -5.89
C LEU A 84 -19.73 -37.31 -4.99
N ASP A 85 -20.37 -36.31 -5.59
CA ASP A 85 -21.21 -35.33 -4.91
C ASP A 85 -22.68 -35.75 -4.99
N TYR A 86 -23.28 -36.07 -3.84
CA TYR A 86 -24.68 -36.47 -3.72
C TYR A 86 -25.53 -35.27 -3.31
N GLY A 87 -26.51 -34.90 -4.14
CA GLY A 87 -27.22 -33.63 -4.04
C GLY A 87 -26.44 -32.46 -4.64
N SER A 88 -25.80 -32.69 -5.78
CA SER A 88 -24.83 -31.75 -6.37
C SER A 88 -25.41 -30.43 -6.91
N GLY A 89 -26.74 -30.25 -6.89
CA GLY A 89 -27.41 -29.05 -7.40
C GLY A 89 -27.02 -28.78 -8.87
N TYR A 90 -26.62 -27.54 -9.16
CA TYR A 90 -26.16 -27.16 -10.50
C TYR A 90 -24.78 -27.72 -10.89
N GLY A 91 -24.12 -28.49 -10.02
CA GLY A 91 -22.84 -29.15 -10.30
C GLY A 91 -21.60 -28.26 -10.16
N LEU A 92 -21.69 -27.16 -9.40
CA LEU A 92 -20.59 -26.20 -9.25
C LEU A 92 -19.39 -26.80 -8.47
N LEU A 93 -19.63 -27.46 -7.32
CA LEU A 93 -18.59 -28.17 -6.58
C LEU A 93 -17.89 -29.21 -7.48
N VAL A 94 -18.68 -30.01 -8.20
CA VAL A 94 -18.16 -31.02 -9.14
C VAL A 94 -17.23 -30.38 -10.18
N ARG A 95 -17.64 -29.25 -10.77
CA ARG A 95 -16.79 -28.50 -11.72
C ARG A 95 -15.50 -28.02 -11.06
N LEU A 96 -15.57 -27.39 -9.89
CA LEU A 96 -14.40 -26.89 -9.16
C LEU A 96 -13.41 -28.01 -8.84
N MET A 97 -13.90 -29.17 -8.39
CA MET A 97 -13.05 -30.33 -8.09
C MET A 97 -12.40 -30.91 -9.36
N ARG A 98 -13.13 -30.97 -10.48
CA ARG A 98 -12.58 -31.39 -11.78
C ARG A 98 -11.53 -30.43 -12.32
N ASP A 99 -11.72 -29.12 -12.13
CA ASP A 99 -10.74 -28.10 -12.53
C ASP A 99 -9.45 -28.21 -11.70
N MET A 100 -9.51 -28.75 -10.47
CA MET A 100 -8.35 -29.15 -9.68
C MET A 100 -7.71 -30.48 -10.12
N GLY A 101 -8.25 -31.14 -11.14
CA GLY A 101 -7.76 -32.42 -11.67
C GLY A 101 -8.22 -33.66 -10.89
N ILE A 102 -9.28 -33.54 -10.07
CA ILE A 102 -9.81 -34.64 -9.26
C ILE A 102 -10.99 -35.30 -10.00
N ASP A 103 -11.02 -36.64 -10.04
CA ASP A 103 -12.07 -37.43 -10.69
C ASP A 103 -13.37 -37.42 -9.85
N PHE A 104 -14.14 -36.35 -10.00
CA PHE A 104 -15.34 -36.05 -9.22
C PHE A 104 -16.60 -36.14 -10.07
N TRP A 105 -17.63 -36.83 -9.58
CA TRP A 105 -18.91 -37.03 -10.26
C TRP A 105 -20.03 -36.35 -9.48
N GLY A 106 -21.13 -36.00 -10.15
CA GLY A 106 -22.31 -35.44 -9.50
C GLY A 106 -23.53 -36.32 -9.70
N TYR A 107 -24.38 -36.37 -8.69
CA TYR A 107 -25.71 -36.96 -8.73
C TYR A 107 -26.70 -36.06 -7.98
N ASP A 108 -27.78 -35.65 -8.64
CA ASP A 108 -28.87 -34.93 -8.02
C ASP A 108 -30.20 -35.44 -8.59
N ARG A 109 -31.16 -35.73 -7.71
CA ARG A 109 -32.46 -36.28 -8.10
C ARG A 109 -33.43 -35.21 -8.61
N TYR A 110 -33.26 -33.97 -8.17
CA TYR A 110 -34.23 -32.89 -8.36
C TYR A 110 -33.68 -31.74 -9.22
N CYS A 111 -32.37 -31.69 -9.46
CA CYS A 111 -31.71 -30.64 -10.21
C CYS A 111 -30.94 -31.18 -11.42
N GLU A 112 -31.12 -30.54 -12.59
CA GLU A 112 -30.25 -30.76 -13.75
C GLU A 112 -28.99 -29.90 -13.60
N SER A 113 -27.83 -30.49 -13.85
CA SER A 113 -26.54 -29.81 -13.70
C SER A 113 -26.29 -28.81 -14.82
N LEU A 114 -25.90 -27.58 -14.46
CA LEU A 114 -25.49 -26.54 -15.41
C LEU A 114 -23.99 -26.57 -15.68
N PHE A 115 -23.17 -26.87 -14.66
CA PHE A 115 -21.71 -26.73 -14.72
C PHE A 115 -20.98 -28.04 -15.01
N ALA A 116 -21.59 -29.19 -14.73
CA ALA A 116 -21.01 -30.51 -14.97
C ALA A 116 -21.99 -31.37 -15.77
N THR A 117 -21.92 -31.31 -17.11
CA THR A 117 -22.89 -31.96 -18.01
C THR A 117 -22.76 -33.49 -18.09
N GLU A 118 -21.70 -34.07 -17.53
CA GLU A 118 -21.48 -35.52 -17.44
C GLU A 118 -21.81 -36.00 -16.02
N MET A 119 -23.11 -36.07 -15.73
CA MET A 119 -23.69 -36.56 -14.47
C MET A 119 -24.10 -38.03 -14.60
N LEU A 120 -24.29 -38.71 -13.47
CA LEU A 120 -24.83 -40.06 -13.48
C LEU A 120 -26.37 -40.01 -13.60
N ASP A 121 -26.91 -40.44 -14.74
CA ASP A 121 -28.38 -40.50 -14.99
C ASP A 121 -29.08 -41.52 -14.07
N GLU A 122 -28.48 -42.70 -13.94
CA GLU A 122 -28.71 -43.68 -12.89
C GLU A 122 -27.32 -44.23 -12.54
N PRO A 123 -26.92 -44.25 -11.26
CA PRO A 123 -25.56 -44.65 -10.93
C PRO A 123 -25.42 -46.16 -11.15
N GLU A 124 -24.65 -46.56 -12.18
CA GLU A 124 -23.94 -47.83 -12.10
C GLU A 124 -23.14 -47.81 -10.80
N ILE A 125 -23.20 -48.88 -10.00
CA ILE A 125 -22.53 -48.97 -8.70
C ILE A 125 -21.03 -49.12 -8.94
N ASP A 126 -20.39 -48.03 -9.35
CA ASP A 126 -18.95 -47.84 -9.27
C ASP A 126 -18.61 -47.54 -7.81
N SER A 127 -17.61 -48.22 -7.25
CA SER A 127 -17.17 -47.97 -5.88
C SER A 127 -16.44 -46.62 -5.82
N PHE A 128 -17.03 -45.64 -5.12
CA PHE A 128 -16.40 -44.35 -4.87
C PHE A 128 -15.59 -44.40 -3.56
N GLU A 129 -14.45 -43.71 -3.52
CA GLU A 129 -13.65 -43.70 -2.29
C GLU A 129 -14.33 -42.86 -1.19
N LEU A 130 -14.96 -41.74 -1.56
CA LEU A 130 -15.73 -40.89 -0.66
C LEU A 130 -16.88 -40.23 -1.41
N VAL A 131 -18.00 -40.04 -0.72
CA VAL A 131 -19.16 -39.26 -1.18
C VAL A 131 -19.23 -37.96 -0.38
N THR A 132 -19.39 -36.82 -1.05
CA THR A 132 -19.82 -35.57 -0.43
C THR A 132 -21.34 -35.46 -0.44
N ALA A 133 -21.92 -34.92 0.62
CA ALA A 133 -23.37 -34.68 0.74
C ALA A 133 -23.61 -33.37 1.50
N PHE A 134 -23.26 -32.26 0.89
CA PHE A 134 -23.38 -30.94 1.51
C PHE A 134 -24.79 -30.38 1.33
N GLU A 135 -25.41 -29.92 2.42
CA GLU A 135 -26.74 -29.27 2.42
C GLU A 135 -27.88 -30.20 1.98
N VAL A 136 -27.77 -31.47 2.38
CA VAL A 136 -28.73 -32.53 2.02
C VAL A 136 -29.34 -33.18 3.25
N PHE A 137 -28.60 -33.29 4.35
CA PHE A 137 -29.00 -34.13 5.48
C PHE A 137 -30.28 -33.64 6.15
N GLU A 138 -30.46 -32.32 6.21
CA GLU A 138 -31.62 -31.65 6.80
C GLU A 138 -32.91 -31.80 5.99
N HIS A 139 -32.80 -32.34 4.77
CA HIS A 139 -33.89 -32.57 3.83
C HIS A 139 -34.42 -34.02 3.88
N PHE A 140 -33.76 -34.92 4.62
CA PHE A 140 -34.12 -36.33 4.63
C PHE A 140 -35.44 -36.61 5.36
N VAL A 141 -36.42 -37.12 4.60
CA VAL A 141 -37.68 -37.61 5.16
C VAL A 141 -37.44 -38.84 6.02
N ASN A 142 -36.54 -39.74 5.60
CA ASN A 142 -36.19 -40.97 6.32
C ASN A 142 -34.67 -41.12 6.40
N PRO A 143 -33.99 -40.39 7.32
CA PRO A 143 -32.53 -40.27 7.33
C PRO A 143 -31.78 -41.61 7.26
N LEU A 144 -32.22 -42.64 7.99
CA LEU A 144 -31.56 -43.95 7.92
C LEU A 144 -31.64 -44.59 6.53
N GLN A 145 -32.80 -44.53 5.87
CA GLN A 145 -32.97 -45.10 4.54
C GLN A 145 -32.23 -44.28 3.47
N ASP A 146 -32.19 -42.97 3.63
CA ASP A 146 -31.51 -42.08 2.69
C ASP A 146 -29.98 -42.20 2.83
N ILE A 147 -29.45 -42.29 4.05
CA ILE A 147 -28.04 -42.60 4.31
C ILE A 147 -27.69 -44.01 3.80
N GLU A 148 -28.56 -45.01 3.97
CA GLU A 148 -28.33 -46.36 3.44
C GLU A 148 -28.15 -46.35 1.91
N LYS A 149 -28.88 -45.50 1.17
CA LYS A 149 -28.68 -45.32 -0.27
C LYS A 149 -27.31 -44.71 -0.58
N ILE A 150 -26.89 -43.69 0.17
CA ILE A 150 -25.56 -43.07 -0.02
C ILE A 150 -24.44 -44.09 0.25
N LEU A 151 -24.64 -44.94 1.28
CA LEU A 151 -23.71 -46.01 1.66
C LEU A 151 -23.60 -47.16 0.65
N GLN A 152 -24.39 -47.15 -0.43
CA GLN A 152 -24.21 -48.04 -1.59
C GLN A 152 -23.06 -47.58 -2.49
N PHE A 153 -22.74 -46.28 -2.49
CA PHE A 153 -21.66 -45.69 -3.30
C PHE A 153 -20.32 -45.70 -2.57
N SER A 154 -20.31 -45.33 -1.29
CA SER A 154 -19.11 -45.33 -0.46
C SER A 154 -19.44 -45.51 1.00
N LYS A 155 -18.52 -46.12 1.77
CA LYS A 155 -18.60 -46.16 3.24
C LYS A 155 -17.99 -44.93 3.92
N ASN A 156 -17.55 -43.95 3.14
CA ASN A 156 -17.02 -42.67 3.62
C ASN A 156 -17.90 -41.53 3.09
N ILE A 157 -18.50 -40.76 4.00
CA ILE A 157 -19.42 -39.67 3.69
C ILE A 157 -18.94 -38.40 4.38
N LEU A 158 -18.52 -37.40 3.62
CA LEU A 158 -18.27 -36.04 4.10
C LEU A 158 -19.54 -35.21 3.86
N PHE A 159 -20.12 -34.62 4.89
CA PHE A 159 -21.41 -33.94 4.76
C PHE A 159 -21.47 -32.69 5.63
N SER A 160 -22.41 -31.81 5.28
CA SER A 160 -22.77 -30.67 6.12
C SER A 160 -24.18 -30.81 6.67
N THR A 161 -24.34 -30.36 7.90
CA THR A 161 -25.62 -30.02 8.52
C THR A 161 -25.30 -29.22 9.78
N GLU A 162 -26.02 -28.13 10.01
CA GLU A 162 -25.90 -27.41 11.28
C GLU A 162 -26.54 -28.24 12.40
N LEU A 163 -25.79 -28.49 13.47
CA LEU A 163 -26.28 -29.24 14.61
C LEU A 163 -27.13 -28.35 15.51
N LEU A 164 -28.23 -28.89 16.02
CA LEU A 164 -29.09 -28.22 16.98
C LEU A 164 -28.26 -27.77 18.20
N PRO A 165 -28.15 -26.46 18.46
CA PRO A 165 -27.29 -25.98 19.53
C PRO A 165 -27.87 -26.34 20.91
N PRO A 166 -27.05 -26.36 21.97
CA PRO A 166 -27.50 -26.69 23.33
C PRO A 166 -28.62 -25.79 23.87
N SER A 167 -28.79 -24.58 23.33
CA SER A 167 -29.91 -23.68 23.63
C SER A 167 -31.27 -24.26 23.21
N ASN A 168 -31.28 -25.28 22.35
CA ASN A 168 -32.46 -26.01 21.86
C ASN A 168 -33.55 -25.09 21.27
N PRO A 169 -33.17 -24.18 20.34
CA PRO A 169 -34.06 -23.16 19.82
C PRO A 169 -35.23 -23.75 19.03
N LYS A 170 -36.37 -23.06 19.04
CA LYS A 170 -37.54 -23.40 18.24
C LYS A 170 -37.41 -22.90 16.78
N PRO A 171 -38.25 -23.39 15.86
CA PRO A 171 -38.18 -23.01 14.43
C PRO A 171 -38.26 -21.50 14.13
N ASP A 172 -38.84 -20.71 15.02
CA ASP A 172 -38.94 -19.25 14.95
C ASP A 172 -37.76 -18.51 15.63
N GLU A 173 -36.88 -19.24 16.32
CA GLU A 173 -35.77 -18.69 17.12
C GLU A 173 -34.39 -18.93 16.49
N TRP A 174 -34.29 -19.78 15.45
CA TRP A 174 -33.02 -20.11 14.80
C TRP A 174 -33.19 -20.26 13.29
N GLY A 175 -32.47 -19.43 12.54
CA GLY A 175 -32.60 -19.30 11.09
C GLY A 175 -32.39 -20.59 10.31
N TYR A 176 -31.64 -21.56 10.85
CA TYR A 176 -31.39 -22.85 10.20
C TYR A 176 -32.63 -23.71 9.98
N TYR A 177 -33.76 -23.43 10.64
CA TYR A 177 -35.02 -24.15 10.36
C TYR A 177 -35.69 -23.72 9.05
N VAL A 178 -35.38 -22.52 8.55
CA VAL A 178 -35.85 -21.95 7.27
C VAL A 178 -37.33 -22.28 6.95
N PRO A 179 -38.30 -22.03 7.86
CA PRO A 179 -39.68 -22.51 7.69
C PRO A 179 -40.39 -21.94 6.45
N HIS A 180 -39.94 -20.78 5.96
CA HIS A 180 -40.46 -20.17 4.74
C HIS A 180 -40.09 -20.94 3.45
N GLU A 181 -39.00 -21.73 3.46
CA GLU A 181 -38.61 -22.63 2.35
C GLU A 181 -39.18 -24.04 2.54
N GLY A 182 -39.31 -24.49 3.78
CA GLY A 182 -40.01 -25.72 4.14
C GLY A 182 -39.30 -27.03 3.78
N GLN A 183 -38.02 -26.96 3.39
CA GLN A 183 -37.20 -28.12 3.03
C GLN A 183 -36.44 -28.71 4.24
N HIS A 184 -36.09 -27.90 5.25
CA HIS A 184 -35.38 -28.35 6.45
C HIS A 184 -36.33 -29.03 7.44
N ILE A 185 -36.44 -30.35 7.35
CA ILE A 185 -37.40 -31.20 8.08
C ILE A 185 -36.74 -32.16 9.07
N ALA A 186 -35.41 -32.27 9.04
CA ALA A 186 -34.61 -33.15 9.89
C ALA A 186 -33.45 -32.38 10.53
N ILE A 187 -33.45 -32.19 11.85
CA ILE A 187 -32.37 -31.46 12.54
C ILE A 187 -31.64 -32.39 13.50
N TYR A 188 -30.32 -32.45 13.37
CA TYR A 188 -29.47 -33.41 14.05
C TYR A 188 -28.79 -32.81 15.27
N THR A 189 -28.49 -33.66 16.24
CA THR A 189 -27.58 -33.39 17.35
C THR A 189 -26.35 -34.29 17.18
N VAL A 190 -25.29 -34.05 17.97
CA VAL A 190 -24.15 -34.97 18.04
C VAL A 190 -24.58 -36.39 18.42
N ASP A 191 -25.51 -36.53 19.37
CA ASP A 191 -26.03 -37.84 19.79
C ASP A 191 -26.81 -38.55 18.68
N ALA A 192 -27.60 -37.80 17.89
CA ALA A 192 -28.30 -38.34 16.74
C ALA A 192 -27.33 -38.86 15.67
N LEU A 193 -26.28 -38.08 15.34
CA LEU A 193 -25.24 -38.54 14.41
C LEU A 193 -24.45 -39.73 14.96
N THR A 194 -24.22 -39.78 16.28
CA THR A 194 -23.53 -40.90 16.94
C THR A 194 -24.35 -42.19 16.84
N GLU A 195 -25.66 -42.12 17.04
CA GLU A 195 -26.59 -43.25 16.84
C GLU A 195 -26.59 -43.73 15.39
N ILE A 196 -26.56 -42.82 14.41
CA ILE A 196 -26.43 -43.16 12.98
C ILE A 196 -25.12 -43.91 12.73
N ALA A 197 -24.00 -43.39 13.22
CA ALA A 197 -22.68 -44.01 13.06
C ALA A 197 -22.66 -45.43 13.65
N GLN A 198 -23.23 -45.62 14.85
CA GLN A 198 -23.34 -46.93 15.48
C GLN A 198 -24.22 -47.90 14.69
N LYS A 199 -25.36 -47.44 14.16
CA LYS A 199 -26.28 -48.28 13.36
C LYS A 199 -25.63 -48.79 12.08
N PHE A 200 -24.79 -47.99 11.43
CA PHE A 200 -24.08 -48.38 10.22
C PHE A 200 -22.67 -48.93 10.46
N ASN A 201 -22.26 -49.08 11.72
CA ASN A 201 -20.93 -49.53 12.12
C ASN A 201 -19.80 -48.68 11.49
N LEU A 202 -19.93 -47.36 11.60
CA LEU A 202 -19.00 -46.34 11.13
C LEU A 202 -18.47 -45.51 12.31
N HIS A 203 -17.36 -44.82 12.09
CA HIS A 203 -16.81 -43.81 12.97
C HIS A 203 -17.38 -42.43 12.59
N LEU A 204 -17.75 -41.63 13.60
CA LEU A 204 -18.16 -40.23 13.44
C LEU A 204 -17.01 -39.29 13.79
N TYR A 205 -16.68 -38.40 12.87
CA TYR A 205 -15.78 -37.27 13.08
C TYR A 205 -16.58 -35.98 12.83
N THR A 206 -16.55 -35.03 13.75
CA THR A 206 -17.37 -33.81 13.68
C THR A 206 -16.60 -32.62 14.21
N ASN A 207 -16.81 -31.45 13.60
CA ASN A 207 -16.36 -30.16 14.15
C ASN A 207 -17.36 -29.56 15.16
N GLN A 208 -18.38 -30.33 15.55
CA GLN A 208 -19.47 -29.98 16.48
C GLN A 208 -20.40 -28.85 16.03
N THR A 209 -20.25 -28.36 14.80
CA THR A 209 -21.06 -27.24 14.27
C THR A 209 -21.74 -27.64 12.98
N PHE A 210 -20.97 -27.73 11.89
CA PHE A 210 -21.52 -27.78 10.53
C PHE A 210 -20.95 -28.90 9.66
N ILE A 211 -19.69 -29.29 9.83
CA ILE A 211 -19.01 -30.28 8.96
C ILE A 211 -18.74 -31.57 9.71
N HIS A 212 -19.09 -32.68 9.05
CA HIS A 212 -19.09 -34.02 9.63
C HIS A 212 -18.57 -35.05 8.62
N LEU A 213 -17.93 -36.10 9.12
CA LEU A 213 -17.44 -37.23 8.34
C LEU A 213 -17.87 -38.54 9.02
N LEU A 214 -18.61 -39.37 8.29
CA LEU A 214 -18.84 -40.78 8.63
C LEU A 214 -17.87 -41.64 7.82
N SER A 215 -17.14 -42.54 8.47
CA SER A 215 -16.09 -43.33 7.82
C SER A 215 -15.98 -44.74 8.39
N GLU A 216 -15.74 -45.73 7.54
CA GLU A 216 -15.38 -47.09 7.99
C GLU A 216 -13.92 -47.18 8.46
N ARG A 217 -13.09 -46.23 8.03
CA ARG A 217 -11.68 -46.13 8.44
C ARG A 217 -11.57 -45.59 9.85
N ASP A 218 -10.69 -46.20 10.64
CA ASP A 218 -10.22 -45.67 11.91
C ASP A 218 -9.18 -44.57 11.64
N LEU A 219 -9.67 -43.34 11.54
CA LEU A 219 -8.87 -42.13 11.33
C LEU A 219 -8.48 -41.48 12.67
N PRO A 220 -7.41 -40.66 12.71
CA PRO A 220 -6.95 -39.99 13.94
C PRO A 220 -8.07 -39.18 14.62
N GLN A 221 -8.07 -39.12 15.96
CA GLN A 221 -9.14 -38.41 16.70
C GLN A 221 -9.04 -36.87 16.60
N ASP A 222 -7.89 -36.32 16.21
CA ASP A 222 -7.61 -34.89 16.16
C ASP A 222 -7.97 -34.21 14.82
N LEU A 223 -8.81 -34.86 14.00
CA LEU A 223 -9.26 -34.35 12.70
C LEU A 223 -10.14 -33.09 12.75
N HIS A 224 -10.54 -32.64 13.94
CA HIS A 224 -11.33 -31.41 14.11
C HIS A 224 -10.70 -30.20 13.40
N LYS A 225 -9.36 -30.13 13.32
CA LYS A 225 -8.65 -29.06 12.60
C LYS A 225 -8.80 -29.16 11.08
N ILE A 226 -8.88 -30.37 10.52
CA ILE A 226 -9.06 -30.57 9.07
C ILE A 226 -10.52 -30.29 8.68
N LEU A 227 -11.47 -30.61 9.56
CA LEU A 227 -12.90 -30.39 9.38
C LEU A 227 -13.37 -28.99 9.83
N ASP A 228 -12.47 -28.13 10.30
CA ASP A 228 -12.80 -26.75 10.68
C ASP A 228 -13.09 -25.91 9.43
N PHE A 229 -14.38 -25.76 9.13
CA PHE A 229 -14.85 -25.08 7.92
C PHE A 229 -14.39 -23.63 7.85
N SER A 230 -14.24 -22.96 8.99
CA SER A 230 -13.82 -21.55 9.06
C SER A 230 -12.45 -21.32 8.41
N ARG A 231 -11.58 -22.34 8.41
CA ARG A 231 -10.26 -22.30 7.74
C ARG A 231 -10.34 -22.25 6.23
N TYR A 232 -11.50 -22.60 5.65
CA TYR A 232 -11.72 -22.68 4.21
C TYR A 232 -12.66 -21.58 3.70
N CYS A 233 -13.42 -20.94 4.61
CA CYS A 233 -14.22 -19.76 4.34
C CYS A 233 -13.38 -18.50 4.02
N SER A 234 -12.06 -18.57 4.17
CA SER A 234 -11.10 -17.51 3.84
C SER A 234 -10.76 -17.48 2.34
N VAL A 235 -11.68 -16.99 1.51
CA VAL A 235 -11.37 -16.58 0.14
C VAL A 235 -11.03 -15.08 0.22
N PHE A 236 -9.79 -14.59 0.33
CA PHE A 236 -8.47 -15.04 -0.12
C PHE A 236 -7.37 -14.70 0.91
N GLN A 237 -6.82 -15.70 1.60
CA GLN A 237 -5.43 -15.66 2.06
C GLN A 237 -4.67 -16.76 1.32
N GLU A 238 -3.59 -16.37 0.64
CA GLU A 238 -2.63 -17.22 -0.09
C GLU A 238 -3.08 -17.79 -1.45
N THR A 239 -2.95 -16.99 -2.50
CA THR A 239 -2.51 -17.49 -3.82
C THR A 239 -1.19 -16.83 -4.21
N ARG A 240 -0.10 -17.34 -3.65
CA ARG A 240 1.15 -17.55 -4.40
C ARG A 240 1.79 -18.85 -3.91
N SER A 241 1.55 -19.92 -4.64
CA SER A 241 2.50 -21.04 -4.65
C SER A 241 2.36 -21.84 -5.94
N THR A 242 3.32 -21.63 -6.83
CA THR A 242 3.79 -22.67 -7.73
C THR A 242 4.82 -23.51 -6.97
N LEU A 243 4.53 -24.81 -6.83
CA LEU A 243 5.42 -25.92 -6.47
C LEU A 243 5.96 -26.00 -5.02
N TRP A 244 5.43 -26.98 -4.29
CA TRP A 244 6.15 -28.04 -3.56
C TRP A 244 7.63 -27.79 -3.20
N SER A 245 7.86 -27.15 -2.05
CA SER A 245 8.91 -27.51 -1.09
C SER A 245 8.74 -26.72 0.20
N ASP A 246 8.37 -27.40 1.29
CA ASP A 246 8.84 -27.21 2.67
C ASP A 246 7.76 -27.53 3.70
N ILE A 247 7.60 -28.83 3.93
CA ILE A 247 7.18 -29.36 5.22
C ILE A 247 8.37 -29.18 6.17
N GLN A 248 8.31 -28.22 7.09
CA GLN A 248 8.94 -28.37 8.41
C GLN A 248 8.30 -27.49 9.49
N PHE A 249 7.55 -28.19 10.35
CA PHE A 249 7.26 -27.94 11.77
C PHE A 249 7.81 -26.67 12.42
N ASN A 250 6.93 -25.90 13.05
CA ASN A 250 7.05 -25.64 14.49
C ASN A 250 5.69 -25.64 15.18
N VAL A 251 5.66 -26.42 16.26
CA VAL A 251 4.50 -26.88 17.02
C VAL A 251 4.70 -26.37 18.46
N PHE A 252 3.61 -25.86 19.04
CA PHE A 252 3.41 -25.36 20.41
C PHE A 252 3.96 -23.98 20.79
N GLY A 253 3.02 -23.09 21.11
CA GLY A 253 3.23 -21.84 21.83
C GLY A 253 1.89 -21.35 22.38
N ASP A 254 1.46 -21.97 23.48
CA ASP A 254 0.37 -21.52 24.34
C ASP A 254 0.58 -20.05 24.76
N ARG A 255 -0.35 -19.17 24.36
CA ARG A 255 -0.63 -17.88 25.03
C ARG A 255 -2.11 -17.59 24.91
N THR A 256 -2.83 -17.93 25.97
CA THR A 256 -3.79 -17.04 26.65
C THR A 256 -4.23 -15.82 25.84
N LEU A 257 -5.52 -15.83 25.48
CA LEU A 257 -6.29 -14.63 25.18
C LEU A 257 -6.09 -13.61 26.31
N ASP A 258 -5.18 -12.66 26.10
CA ASP A 258 -5.23 -11.38 26.78
C ASP A 258 -5.99 -10.42 25.87
N LYS A 259 -7.25 -10.16 26.25
CA LYS A 259 -8.06 -9.05 25.79
C LYS A 259 -7.49 -7.76 26.38
N THR A 260 -6.30 -7.37 25.93
CA THR A 260 -5.80 -6.01 26.10
C THR A 260 -5.94 -5.32 24.76
N LEU A 261 -6.87 -4.37 24.72
CA LEU A 261 -6.88 -3.24 23.80
C LEU A 261 -5.53 -2.52 23.92
N GLU A 262 -4.50 -3.01 23.25
CA GLU A 262 -3.38 -2.19 22.81
C GLU A 262 -3.59 -1.89 21.34
N ALA A 263 -4.07 -0.67 21.11
CA ALA A 263 -4.03 0.03 19.85
C ALA A 263 -2.57 0.07 19.34
N ASN A 264 -2.15 -0.94 18.60
CA ASN A 264 -0.99 -0.82 17.71
C ASN A 264 -1.48 -0.15 16.42
N SER A 265 -1.62 1.18 16.45
CA SER A 265 -1.71 1.95 15.21
C SER A 265 -0.50 1.59 14.34
N LYS A 266 -0.70 0.99 13.16
CA LYS A 266 0.38 0.82 12.19
C LYS A 266 0.74 2.22 11.65
N SER A 267 1.62 2.89 12.38
CA SER A 267 2.28 4.11 11.95
C SER A 267 2.93 3.90 10.58
N PRO A 268 2.75 4.80 9.59
CA PRO A 268 3.33 4.62 8.27
C PRO A 268 4.85 4.54 8.41
N LYS A 269 5.44 3.57 7.70
CA LYS A 269 6.87 3.33 7.71
C LYS A 269 7.44 3.72 6.35
N ILE A 270 8.21 4.80 6.34
CA ILE A 270 8.87 5.36 5.15
C ILE A 270 10.33 4.93 5.19
N LEU A 271 10.76 4.16 4.19
CA LEU A 271 12.16 3.75 4.06
C LEU A 271 12.91 4.75 3.19
N ILE A 272 14.07 5.20 3.68
CA ILE A 272 14.96 6.13 2.98
C ILE A 272 16.25 5.39 2.63
N ASP A 273 16.51 5.09 1.36
CA ASP A 273 17.78 4.47 0.96
C ASP A 273 18.91 5.50 0.90
N GLY A 274 19.84 5.41 1.84
CA GLY A 274 21.02 6.27 2.00
C GLY A 274 22.13 6.06 0.97
N ILE A 275 21.85 5.43 -0.17
CA ILE A 275 22.81 5.14 -1.25
C ILE A 275 23.72 6.30 -1.62
N PHE A 276 23.27 7.56 -1.62
CA PHE A 276 24.12 8.67 -2.03
C PHE A 276 25.38 8.81 -1.16
N PHE A 277 25.25 8.53 0.14
CA PHE A 277 26.35 8.62 1.10
C PHE A 277 27.45 7.59 0.86
N GLN A 278 27.15 6.48 0.16
CA GLN A 278 28.14 5.47 -0.23
C GLN A 278 29.13 6.02 -1.28
N TYR A 279 28.64 6.78 -2.25
CA TYR A 279 29.44 7.16 -3.42
C TYR A 279 29.98 8.58 -3.37
N TYR A 280 29.22 9.52 -2.80
CA TYR A 280 29.48 10.94 -2.96
C TYR A 280 29.21 11.71 -1.68
N ASN A 281 30.04 12.73 -1.43
CA ASN A 281 29.83 13.71 -0.36
C ASN A 281 29.78 15.12 -0.98
N THR A 282 28.69 15.42 -1.69
CA THR A 282 28.48 16.67 -2.44
C THR A 282 27.19 17.38 -1.99
N GLY A 283 26.63 18.26 -2.82
CA GLY A 283 25.40 19.02 -2.50
C GLY A 283 24.21 18.14 -2.11
N ILE A 284 24.01 16.99 -2.76
CA ILE A 284 22.91 16.07 -2.44
C ILE A 284 23.10 15.46 -1.04
N ALA A 285 24.34 15.11 -0.65
CA ALA A 285 24.63 14.63 0.70
C ALA A 285 24.30 15.69 1.76
N ARG A 286 24.58 16.96 1.47
CA ARG A 286 24.21 18.10 2.32
C ARG A 286 22.69 18.23 2.46
N VAL A 287 21.94 18.08 1.37
CA VAL A 287 20.47 18.11 1.38
C VAL A 287 19.94 17.06 2.34
N TRP A 288 20.31 15.78 2.17
CA TRP A 288 19.80 14.71 3.02
C TRP A 288 20.28 14.81 4.46
N GLN A 289 21.54 15.18 4.69
CA GLN A 289 22.02 15.40 6.05
C GLN A 289 21.18 16.48 6.75
N SER A 290 20.94 17.61 6.10
CA SER A 290 20.13 18.69 6.69
C SER A 290 18.66 18.32 6.86
N LEU A 291 18.07 17.52 5.96
CA LEU A 291 16.72 16.98 6.17
C LEU A 291 16.65 16.08 7.41
N LEU A 292 17.59 15.14 7.57
CA LEU A 292 17.65 14.26 8.73
C LEU A 292 17.88 15.03 10.03
N GLU A 293 18.74 16.06 10.01
CA GLU A 293 18.98 16.96 11.15
C GLU A 293 17.72 17.75 11.54
N GLU A 294 16.98 18.30 10.58
CA GLU A 294 15.74 19.05 10.84
C GLU A 294 14.59 18.15 11.30
N TRP A 295 14.53 16.91 10.82
CA TRP A 295 13.53 15.94 11.27
C TRP A 295 13.88 15.33 12.64
N SER A 296 15.14 15.40 13.07
CA SER A 296 15.57 14.89 14.37
C SER A 296 14.69 15.44 15.51
N GLY A 297 14.03 14.54 16.24
CA GLY A 297 13.17 14.90 17.37
C GLY A 297 11.79 15.47 16.97
N SER A 298 11.48 15.55 15.68
CA SER A 298 10.12 15.80 15.20
C SER A 298 9.26 14.53 15.32
N GLU A 299 7.94 14.69 15.21
CA GLU A 299 7.05 13.52 15.16
C GLU A 299 7.32 12.67 13.90
N PHE A 300 7.63 13.33 12.77
CA PHE A 300 7.96 12.69 11.50
C PHE A 300 9.13 11.69 11.59
N SER A 301 10.12 11.91 12.48
CA SER A 301 11.26 10.97 12.59
C SER A 301 10.86 9.58 13.10
N LYS A 302 9.70 9.44 13.73
CA LYS A 302 9.16 8.15 14.18
C LYS A 302 8.65 7.30 13.01
N HIS A 303 8.39 7.93 11.86
CA HIS A 303 7.85 7.30 10.67
C HIS A 303 8.94 6.86 9.68
N ILE A 304 10.19 7.32 9.85
CA ILE A 304 11.27 7.05 8.89
C ILE A 304 12.24 5.99 9.39
N LEU A 305 12.78 5.20 8.46
CA LEU A 305 13.90 4.29 8.68
C LEU A 305 14.92 4.50 7.55
N VAL A 306 16.14 4.90 7.91
CA VAL A 306 17.20 5.10 6.93
C VAL A 306 17.94 3.78 6.71
N LEU A 307 17.97 3.31 5.46
CA LEU A 307 18.79 2.20 5.04
C LEU A 307 20.23 2.70 4.84
N ASP A 308 21.13 2.22 5.67
CA ASP A 308 22.52 2.67 5.73
C ASP A 308 23.45 1.65 5.08
N ARG A 309 23.96 1.99 3.90
CA ARG A 309 24.87 1.17 3.10
C ARG A 309 26.22 1.07 3.80
N GLU A 310 26.48 -0.03 4.49
CA GLU A 310 27.72 -0.28 5.26
C GLU A 310 28.18 0.86 6.19
N ASN A 311 27.25 1.53 6.88
CA ASN A 311 27.56 2.64 7.80
C ASN A 311 28.17 3.87 7.10
N SER A 312 27.76 4.14 5.86
CA SER A 312 28.16 5.33 5.11
C SER A 312 27.33 6.57 5.45
N ALA A 313 26.08 6.40 5.90
CA ALA A 313 25.20 7.52 6.20
C ALA A 313 25.60 8.23 7.51
N PRO A 314 25.42 9.57 7.59
CA PRO A 314 25.67 10.30 8.83
C PRO A 314 24.68 9.85 9.92
N LYS A 315 25.20 9.61 11.13
CA LYS A 315 24.38 9.21 12.30
C LYS A 315 23.82 10.44 13.01
N VAL A 316 22.54 10.71 12.76
CA VAL A 316 21.79 11.80 13.39
C VAL A 316 21.00 11.22 14.56
N ALA A 317 21.10 11.85 15.73
CA ALA A 317 20.36 11.41 16.91
C ALA A 317 18.84 11.46 16.65
N GLY A 318 18.07 10.50 17.17
CA GLY A 318 16.61 10.46 16.99
C GLY A 318 16.12 9.96 15.63
N ILE A 319 17.03 9.57 14.72
CA ILE A 319 16.72 8.87 13.48
C ILE A 319 17.04 7.38 13.63
N GLU A 320 16.15 6.52 13.13
CA GLU A 320 16.37 5.06 13.09
C GLU A 320 17.15 4.67 11.83
N TYR A 321 18.09 3.73 11.98
CA TYR A 321 18.94 3.24 10.89
C TYR A 321 18.93 1.72 10.83
N LEU A 322 18.91 1.17 9.62
CA LEU A 322 19.13 -0.25 9.33
C LEU A 322 20.37 -0.39 8.44
N THR A 323 21.41 -1.05 8.94
CA THR A 323 22.60 -1.31 8.12
C THR A 323 22.30 -2.39 7.08
N ILE A 324 22.60 -2.12 5.81
CA ILE A 324 22.39 -3.04 4.68
C ILE A 324 23.66 -3.09 3.80
N PRO A 325 23.80 -4.10 2.91
CA PRO A 325 24.97 -4.23 2.03
C PRO A 325 25.17 -3.02 1.10
N GLN A 326 26.41 -2.82 0.65
CA GLN A 326 26.74 -1.81 -0.37
C GLN A 326 25.97 -2.06 -1.67
N HIS A 327 25.54 -0.96 -2.29
CA HIS A 327 24.95 -0.99 -3.61
C HIS A 327 26.01 -1.26 -4.70
N ASN A 328 25.60 -1.94 -5.77
CA ASN A 328 26.37 -2.13 -6.99
C ASN A 328 25.48 -1.98 -8.24
N TYR A 329 25.73 -0.95 -9.05
CA TYR A 329 25.03 -0.72 -10.32
C TYR A 329 25.18 -1.85 -11.35
N GLY A 330 26.11 -2.79 -11.15
CA GLY A 330 26.25 -3.97 -12.00
C GLY A 330 25.19 -5.06 -11.78
N ASP A 331 24.40 -4.99 -10.71
CA ASP A 331 23.38 -6.00 -10.36
C ASP A 331 22.10 -5.34 -9.81
N THR A 332 21.48 -4.52 -10.67
CA THR A 332 20.31 -3.70 -10.28
C THR A 332 19.08 -4.55 -9.97
N ASP A 333 18.89 -5.70 -10.62
CA ASP A 333 17.70 -6.53 -10.40
C ASP A 333 17.72 -7.21 -9.02
N ALA A 334 18.88 -7.75 -8.63
CA ALA A 334 19.07 -8.27 -7.27
C ALA A 334 18.90 -7.16 -6.22
N GLU A 335 19.35 -5.94 -6.52
CA GLU A 335 19.16 -4.80 -5.64
C GLU A 335 17.68 -4.46 -5.45
N ARG A 336 16.87 -4.39 -6.52
CA ARG A 336 15.43 -4.11 -6.38
C ARG A 336 14.73 -5.19 -5.57
N ALA A 337 15.10 -6.46 -5.76
CA ALA A 337 14.57 -7.57 -5.00
C ALA A 337 14.93 -7.49 -3.51
N LEU A 338 16.19 -7.15 -3.19
CA LEU A 338 16.64 -6.92 -1.81
C LEU A 338 15.87 -5.76 -1.17
N LEU A 339 15.76 -4.62 -1.86
CA LEU A 339 15.03 -3.46 -1.36
C LEU A 339 13.54 -3.78 -1.15
N GLN A 340 12.92 -4.55 -2.05
CA GLN A 340 11.54 -4.99 -1.87
C GLN A 340 11.39 -5.91 -0.66
N GLN A 341 12.28 -6.89 -0.50
CA GLN A 341 12.27 -7.77 0.67
C GLN A 341 12.36 -6.97 1.98
N ILE A 342 13.26 -5.98 2.04
CA ILE A 342 13.39 -5.10 3.22
C ILE A 342 12.11 -4.29 3.43
N CYS A 343 11.50 -3.77 2.36
CA CYS A 343 10.22 -3.06 2.45
C CYS A 343 9.12 -3.96 3.03
N ASP A 344 9.01 -5.20 2.56
CA ASP A 344 8.02 -6.18 3.05
C ASP A 344 8.27 -6.54 4.52
N GLU A 345 9.51 -6.86 4.88
CA GLU A 345 9.90 -7.20 6.25
C GLU A 345 9.67 -6.06 7.26
N LYS A 346 9.76 -4.81 6.80
CA LYS A 346 9.55 -3.63 7.65
C LYS A 346 8.14 -3.06 7.56
N GLY A 347 7.27 -3.63 6.73
CA GLY A 347 5.93 -3.11 6.48
C GLY A 347 5.97 -1.67 5.93
N ALA A 348 6.91 -1.40 5.03
CA ALA A 348 7.08 -0.09 4.43
C ALA A 348 5.86 0.30 3.58
N THR A 349 5.27 1.45 3.88
CA THR A 349 4.16 2.02 3.10
C THR A 349 4.67 2.89 1.95
N LEU A 350 5.92 3.35 2.04
CA LEU A 350 6.55 4.22 1.05
C LEU A 350 8.07 4.04 1.07
N PHE A 351 8.68 4.20 -0.09
CA PHE A 351 10.13 4.22 -0.26
C PHE A 351 10.59 5.53 -0.91
N VAL A 352 11.74 6.04 -0.49
CA VAL A 352 12.43 7.14 -1.18
C VAL A 352 13.92 6.85 -1.24
N SER A 353 14.51 7.04 -2.42
CA SER A 353 15.96 6.89 -2.58
C SER A 353 16.64 8.24 -2.50
N THR A 354 17.74 8.31 -1.77
CA THR A 354 18.63 9.46 -1.85
C THR A 354 19.27 9.60 -3.23
N TYR A 355 19.40 8.50 -3.99
CA TYR A 355 19.97 8.51 -5.34
C TYR A 355 19.64 7.25 -6.16
N TYR A 356 18.51 7.31 -6.87
CA TYR A 356 18.11 6.43 -7.98
C TYR A 356 18.18 4.92 -7.70
N THR A 357 17.61 4.47 -6.59
CA THR A 357 17.25 3.06 -6.36
C THR A 357 15.75 2.92 -6.23
N THR A 358 15.21 1.75 -6.53
CA THR A 358 13.76 1.48 -6.49
C THR A 358 13.49 0.07 -5.97
N PRO A 359 12.48 -0.13 -5.11
CA PRO A 359 11.92 -1.45 -4.83
C PRO A 359 11.04 -1.92 -6.01
N ILE A 360 10.47 -3.12 -5.94
CA ILE A 360 9.69 -3.73 -7.03
C ILE A 360 8.24 -3.23 -7.05
N SER A 361 7.57 -3.25 -5.89
CA SER A 361 6.13 -2.97 -5.78
C SER A 361 5.79 -1.93 -4.71
N THR A 362 6.68 -1.67 -3.76
CA THR A 362 6.46 -0.63 -2.75
C THR A 362 6.40 0.74 -3.44
N PRO A 363 5.34 1.55 -3.22
CA PRO A 363 5.24 2.89 -3.80
C PRO A 363 6.49 3.72 -3.49
N SER A 364 6.96 4.47 -4.49
CA SER A 364 8.21 5.23 -4.35
C SER A 364 8.06 6.70 -4.69
N VAL A 365 8.82 7.56 -4.01
CA VAL A 365 8.95 8.98 -4.35
C VAL A 365 10.30 9.24 -4.98
N PHE A 366 10.31 9.85 -6.16
CA PHE A 366 11.53 10.25 -6.84
C PHE A 366 11.90 11.69 -6.51
N MET A 367 13.12 11.90 -6.01
CA MET A 367 13.65 13.25 -5.78
C MET A 367 14.58 13.68 -6.92
N ALA A 368 14.13 14.65 -7.72
CA ALA A 368 14.85 15.24 -8.83
C ALA A 368 15.78 16.35 -8.34
N TYR A 369 17.09 16.11 -8.41
CA TYR A 369 18.10 17.13 -8.12
C TYR A 369 18.41 17.98 -9.35
N ASP A 370 18.46 17.37 -10.52
CA ASP A 370 18.72 18.00 -11.81
C ASP A 370 18.23 17.13 -12.97
N MET A 371 18.20 17.71 -14.17
CA MET A 371 18.00 17.02 -15.45
C MET A 371 19.21 17.22 -16.36
N ILE A 372 20.42 17.33 -15.79
CA ILE A 372 21.66 17.61 -16.56
C ILE A 372 21.90 16.56 -17.64
N PRO A 373 21.86 15.23 -17.34
CA PRO A 373 22.09 14.22 -18.36
C PRO A 373 21.13 14.34 -19.55
N GLU A 374 19.86 14.61 -19.27
CA GLU A 374 18.80 14.67 -20.26
C GLU A 374 18.85 15.97 -21.08
N VAL A 375 19.05 17.10 -20.42
CA VAL A 375 19.10 18.43 -21.05
C VAL A 375 20.39 18.63 -21.87
N LEU A 376 21.52 18.06 -21.43
CA LEU A 376 22.80 18.17 -22.13
C LEU A 376 23.08 17.00 -23.10
N GLY A 377 22.14 16.07 -23.27
CA GLY A 377 22.25 14.97 -24.24
C GLY A 377 23.34 13.95 -23.89
N ALA A 378 23.50 13.62 -22.61
CA ALA A 378 24.38 12.55 -22.17
C ALA A 378 23.89 11.18 -22.67
N ASP A 379 24.83 10.25 -22.85
CA ASP A 379 24.51 8.85 -23.18
C ASP A 379 23.92 8.15 -21.95
N VAL A 380 22.59 8.15 -21.87
CA VAL A 380 21.83 7.47 -20.81
C VAL A 380 21.88 5.95 -20.99
N GLU A 381 21.83 5.44 -22.22
CA GLU A 381 21.70 4.00 -22.49
C GLU A 381 22.92 3.20 -22.00
N ASN A 382 24.12 3.76 -22.12
CA ASN A 382 25.34 3.09 -21.69
C ASN A 382 25.76 3.45 -20.25
N ASN A 383 25.03 4.33 -19.56
CA ASN A 383 25.31 4.71 -18.18
C ASN A 383 24.29 4.09 -17.22
N LEU A 384 24.71 3.05 -16.50
CA LEU A 384 23.85 2.30 -15.56
C LEU A 384 23.15 3.20 -14.54
N MET A 385 23.84 4.21 -14.01
CA MET A 385 23.25 5.15 -13.04
C MET A 385 22.15 6.02 -13.66
N TRP A 386 22.29 6.44 -14.92
CA TRP A 386 21.24 7.21 -15.61
C TRP A 386 20.08 6.33 -16.07
N ARG A 387 20.33 5.05 -16.37
CA ARG A 387 19.25 4.07 -16.56
C ARG A 387 18.42 3.90 -15.29
N GLU A 388 19.07 3.78 -14.14
CA GLU A 388 18.36 3.71 -12.86
C GLU A 388 17.62 5.00 -12.53
N LYS A 389 18.18 6.17 -12.89
CA LYS A 389 17.44 7.45 -12.81
C LYS A 389 16.14 7.40 -13.62
N HIS A 390 16.21 7.00 -14.89
CA HIS A 390 15.03 6.89 -15.76
C HIS A 390 14.03 5.87 -15.21
N TYR A 391 14.51 4.71 -14.75
CA TYR A 391 13.67 3.69 -14.15
C TYR A 391 12.94 4.23 -12.91
N GLY A 392 13.67 4.93 -12.03
CA GLY A 392 13.14 5.58 -10.84
C GLY A 392 12.08 6.63 -11.17
N ILE A 393 12.29 7.43 -12.23
CA ILE A 393 11.28 8.38 -12.70
C ILE A 393 10.03 7.64 -13.19
N GLN A 394 10.18 6.62 -14.03
CA GLN A 394 9.05 5.90 -14.63
C GLN A 394 8.18 5.12 -13.63
N HIS A 395 8.75 4.71 -12.49
CA HIS A 395 8.06 3.88 -11.49
C HIS A 395 7.75 4.66 -10.19
N ALA A 396 7.98 5.97 -10.18
CA ALA A 396 7.64 6.80 -9.03
C ALA A 396 6.13 7.08 -8.97
N SER A 397 5.59 7.02 -7.77
CA SER A 397 4.21 7.37 -7.44
C SER A 397 4.05 8.89 -7.22
N ALA A 398 5.12 9.58 -6.81
CA ALA A 398 5.17 11.04 -6.70
C ALA A 398 6.60 11.57 -6.86
N TYR A 399 6.74 12.88 -7.07
CA TYR A 399 8.00 13.53 -7.39
C TYR A 399 8.26 14.75 -6.51
N ILE A 400 9.52 14.91 -6.11
CA ILE A 400 10.01 16.10 -5.42
C ILE A 400 11.13 16.71 -6.24
N SER A 401 11.03 17.98 -6.61
CA SER A 401 12.09 18.72 -7.31
C SER A 401 12.69 19.78 -6.42
N ILE A 402 14.02 19.95 -6.46
CA ILE A 402 14.70 20.96 -5.62
C ILE A 402 14.61 22.39 -6.16
N SER A 403 14.03 22.59 -7.34
CA SER A 403 13.83 23.90 -7.99
C SER A 403 12.66 23.84 -8.97
N GLN A 404 12.06 24.99 -9.29
CA GLN A 404 11.02 25.09 -10.30
C GLN A 404 11.56 24.81 -11.70
N ASN A 405 12.83 25.14 -11.95
CA ASN A 405 13.46 24.79 -13.21
C ASN A 405 13.60 23.27 -13.37
N THR A 406 14.11 22.57 -12.35
CA THR A 406 14.22 21.10 -12.38
C THR A 406 12.85 20.43 -12.54
N ALA A 407 11.81 20.96 -11.88
CA ALA A 407 10.44 20.46 -12.07
C ALA A 407 9.95 20.61 -13.51
N ARG A 408 10.19 21.77 -14.13
CA ARG A 408 9.85 22.01 -15.54
C ARG A 408 10.59 21.08 -16.47
N ASP A 409 11.90 20.92 -16.26
CA ASP A 409 12.73 20.08 -17.12
C ASP A 409 12.37 18.59 -16.94
N LEU A 410 12.01 18.16 -15.73
CA LEU A 410 11.47 16.82 -15.47
C LEU A 410 10.23 16.57 -16.32
N LEU A 411 9.25 17.49 -16.29
CA LEU A 411 8.01 17.39 -17.07
C LEU A 411 8.26 17.51 -18.58
N GLN A 412 9.28 18.25 -19.00
CA GLN A 412 9.66 18.35 -20.42
C GLN A 412 10.29 17.04 -20.93
N CYS A 413 11.14 16.41 -20.12
CA CYS A 413 11.79 15.15 -20.46
C CYS A 413 10.84 13.95 -20.32
N PHE A 414 9.87 14.03 -19.40
CA PHE A 414 8.91 12.98 -19.09
C PHE A 414 7.47 13.55 -19.09
N PRO A 415 6.87 13.78 -20.27
CA PRO A 415 5.60 14.49 -20.42
C PRO A 415 4.39 13.73 -19.89
N ASP A 416 4.52 12.43 -19.61
CA ASP A 416 3.46 11.59 -19.05
C ASP A 416 3.26 11.81 -17.53
N ILE A 417 4.16 12.55 -16.88
CA ILE A 417 4.05 12.88 -15.45
C ILE A 417 2.97 13.95 -15.26
N ASN A 418 2.00 13.67 -14.39
CA ASN A 418 1.03 14.67 -13.96
C ASN A 418 1.70 15.74 -13.07
N LEU A 419 1.52 17.01 -13.42
CA LEU A 419 2.01 18.17 -12.67
C LEU A 419 1.58 18.15 -11.19
N GLU A 420 0.39 17.64 -10.88
CA GLU A 420 -0.12 17.58 -9.50
C GLU A 420 0.69 16.64 -8.59
N LEU A 421 1.47 15.72 -9.16
CA LEU A 421 2.34 14.80 -8.43
C LEU A 421 3.74 15.40 -8.17
N VAL A 422 4.03 16.60 -8.66
CA VAL A 422 5.35 17.24 -8.54
C VAL A 422 5.32 18.32 -7.47
N THR A 423 6.00 18.06 -6.35
CA THR A 423 6.22 19.05 -5.29
C THR A 423 7.58 19.73 -5.48
N VAL A 424 7.64 21.05 -5.35
CA VAL A 424 8.91 21.80 -5.35
C VAL A 424 9.34 22.16 -3.94
N ALA A 425 10.52 21.68 -3.54
CA ALA A 425 11.13 21.90 -2.24
C ALA A 425 12.51 22.53 -2.39
N HIS A 426 12.58 23.86 -2.34
CA HIS A 426 13.85 24.59 -2.46
C HIS A 426 14.84 24.23 -1.35
N CYS A 427 16.10 24.04 -1.71
CA CYS A 427 17.16 23.80 -0.75
C CYS A 427 17.31 24.95 0.26
N GLY A 428 17.76 24.59 1.46
CA GLY A 428 18.07 25.54 2.51
C GLY A 428 19.52 26.01 2.50
N ILE A 429 19.86 26.80 3.52
CA ILE A 429 21.21 27.24 3.82
C ILE A 429 21.52 26.97 5.29
N LYS A 430 22.73 26.47 5.58
CA LYS A 430 23.16 26.25 6.97
C LYS A 430 23.41 27.59 7.66
N ALA A 431 23.04 27.69 8.93
CA ALA A 431 23.20 28.90 9.74
C ALA A 431 24.66 29.39 9.85
N ILE A 432 25.64 28.50 9.61
CA ILE A 432 27.06 28.88 9.57
C ILE A 432 27.35 29.85 8.43
N PHE A 433 26.64 29.81 7.30
CA PHE A 433 26.89 30.75 6.20
C PHE A 433 26.27 32.10 6.52
N THR A 434 27.11 33.01 7.02
CA THR A 434 26.76 34.35 7.49
C THR A 434 27.97 35.27 7.31
N PRO A 435 27.82 36.59 7.20
CA PRO A 435 28.95 37.51 7.07
C PRO A 435 29.99 37.32 8.18
N ALA A 436 31.27 37.45 7.82
CA ALA A 436 32.39 37.32 8.74
C ALA A 436 32.96 38.68 9.13
N SER A 437 33.59 38.76 10.31
CA SER A 437 34.29 39.96 10.73
C SER A 437 35.57 40.17 9.91
N PRO A 438 36.07 41.42 9.80
CA PRO A 438 37.35 41.69 9.15
C PRO A 438 38.52 40.89 9.71
N GLU A 439 38.53 40.62 11.03
CA GLU A 439 39.56 39.85 11.71
C GLU A 439 39.53 38.37 11.30
N GLU A 440 38.34 37.76 11.26
CA GLU A 440 38.18 36.36 10.80
C GLU A 440 38.64 36.20 9.35
N ILE A 441 38.27 37.15 8.47
CA ILE A 441 38.70 37.17 7.07
C ILE A 441 40.22 37.34 6.97
N ALA A 442 40.82 38.21 7.79
CA ALA A 442 42.26 38.43 7.80
C ALA A 442 43.03 37.18 8.28
N GLN A 443 42.50 36.46 9.27
CA GLN A 443 43.07 35.20 9.75
C GLN A 443 43.00 34.10 8.68
N PHE A 444 41.86 33.96 7.99
CA PHE A 444 41.74 33.06 6.85
C PHE A 444 42.76 33.37 5.75
N LYS A 445 42.86 34.64 5.36
CA LYS A 445 43.84 35.09 4.36
C LYS A 445 45.27 34.79 4.77
N LEU A 446 45.62 35.08 6.02
CA LEU A 446 46.95 34.78 6.58
C LEU A 446 47.25 33.28 6.56
N LYS A 447 46.29 32.44 6.95
CA LYS A 447 46.43 30.97 6.98
C LYS A 447 46.83 30.39 5.63
N TYR A 448 46.23 30.88 4.54
CA TYR A 448 46.50 30.39 3.18
C TYR A 448 47.50 31.24 2.39
N GLY A 449 48.02 32.34 2.98
CA GLY A 449 48.96 33.24 2.30
C GLY A 449 48.33 34.09 1.20
N ILE A 450 47.02 34.36 1.28
CA ILE A 450 46.29 35.22 0.36
C ILE A 450 46.59 36.68 0.72
N THR A 451 47.20 37.43 -0.18
CA THR A 451 47.70 38.79 0.08
C THR A 451 46.96 39.88 -0.68
N LYS A 452 46.16 39.50 -1.68
CA LYS A 452 45.43 40.42 -2.57
C LYS A 452 43.91 40.18 -2.48
N PRO A 453 43.08 41.12 -2.97
CA PRO A 453 41.68 40.81 -3.27
C PRO A 453 41.60 39.62 -4.22
N TYR A 454 40.59 38.77 -4.07
CA TYR A 454 40.46 37.56 -4.90
C TYR A 454 39.04 37.32 -5.39
N PHE A 455 38.93 36.66 -6.53
CA PHE A 455 37.69 36.03 -7.00
C PHE A 455 37.68 34.57 -6.56
N ILE A 456 36.50 34.05 -6.22
CA ILE A 456 36.33 32.66 -5.83
C ILE A 456 35.54 31.89 -6.90
N LEU A 457 35.99 30.67 -7.19
CA LEU A 457 35.29 29.67 -8.00
C LEU A 457 35.06 28.41 -7.16
N VAL A 458 33.87 27.82 -7.28
CA VAL A 458 33.46 26.67 -6.47
C VAL A 458 32.95 25.54 -7.36
N GLY A 459 33.42 24.32 -7.13
CA GLY A 459 33.04 23.12 -7.88
C GLY A 459 34.02 22.72 -8.99
N ILE A 460 33.71 21.61 -9.67
CA ILE A 460 34.50 21.10 -10.80
C ILE A 460 34.36 22.07 -11.97
N SER A 461 35.47 22.56 -12.52
CA SER A 461 35.47 23.70 -13.42
C SER A 461 35.31 23.35 -14.91
N SER A 462 35.07 22.09 -15.27
CA SER A 462 34.86 21.61 -16.65
C SER A 462 33.39 21.47 -17.04
N GLY A 463 33.15 21.43 -18.35
CA GLY A 463 31.83 21.16 -18.92
C GLY A 463 30.84 22.29 -18.63
N TYR A 464 29.68 21.92 -18.10
CA TYR A 464 28.57 22.84 -17.89
C TYR A 464 28.85 23.96 -16.88
N LYS A 465 29.90 23.89 -16.05
CA LYS A 465 30.24 24.97 -15.10
C LYS A 465 30.91 26.18 -15.77
N ASN A 466 31.36 26.02 -17.03
CA ASN A 466 31.83 27.07 -17.93
C ASN A 466 32.91 28.00 -17.36
N ALA A 467 33.87 27.45 -16.61
CA ALA A 467 34.95 28.26 -16.01
C ALA A 467 35.83 28.96 -17.07
N GLN A 468 35.88 28.42 -18.29
CA GLN A 468 36.61 29.02 -19.41
C GLN A 468 36.19 30.46 -19.69
N LEU A 469 34.89 30.77 -19.65
CA LEU A 469 34.37 32.13 -19.83
C LEU A 469 35.01 33.12 -18.85
N PHE A 470 35.15 32.70 -17.58
CA PHE A 470 35.80 33.52 -16.56
C PHE A 470 37.28 33.73 -16.89
N PHE A 471 38.04 32.67 -17.19
CA PHE A 471 39.48 32.79 -17.42
C PHE A 471 39.81 33.66 -18.65
N GLU A 472 39.07 33.48 -19.74
CA GLU A 472 39.23 34.31 -20.95
C GLU A 472 38.96 35.78 -20.64
N ALA A 473 37.86 36.09 -19.94
CA ALA A 473 37.51 37.45 -19.55
C ALA A 473 38.51 38.06 -18.55
N PHE A 474 38.95 37.27 -17.57
CA PHE A 474 39.92 37.69 -16.56
C PHE A 474 41.27 38.04 -17.20
N SER A 475 41.68 37.30 -18.24
CA SER A 475 42.93 37.59 -18.98
C SER A 475 42.90 38.96 -19.68
N GLN A 476 41.72 39.44 -20.05
CA GLN A 476 41.53 40.74 -20.71
C GLN A 476 41.55 41.92 -19.73
N LEU A 477 41.46 41.68 -18.41
CA LEU A 477 41.53 42.74 -17.42
C LEU A 477 42.97 43.30 -17.32
N PRO A 478 43.18 44.60 -17.58
CA PRO A 478 44.49 45.23 -17.44
C PRO A 478 45.00 45.18 -15.98
N THR A 479 44.08 45.19 -15.03
CA THR A 479 44.34 45.20 -13.58
C THR A 479 44.43 43.80 -12.97
N ARG A 480 44.36 42.72 -13.78
CA ARG A 480 44.28 41.34 -13.27
C ARG A 480 45.39 40.96 -12.29
N ILE A 481 46.61 41.50 -12.44
CA ILE A 481 47.76 41.23 -11.55
C ILE A 481 47.52 41.70 -10.12
N GLY A 482 46.57 42.62 -9.92
CA GLY A 482 46.08 43.05 -8.61
C GLY A 482 45.20 42.04 -7.89
N PHE A 483 44.85 40.91 -8.53
CA PHE A 483 43.96 39.90 -7.98
C PHE A 483 44.64 38.53 -7.83
N GLU A 484 44.18 37.79 -6.83
CA GLU A 484 44.43 36.35 -6.66
C GLU A 484 43.15 35.56 -7.01
N LEU A 485 43.28 34.26 -7.23
CA LEU A 485 42.14 33.39 -7.51
C LEU A 485 42.07 32.29 -6.44
N VAL A 486 40.88 32.04 -5.91
CA VAL A 486 40.61 30.92 -4.99
C VAL A 486 39.68 29.94 -5.69
N SER A 487 40.09 28.69 -5.80
CA SER A 487 39.30 27.60 -6.38
C SER A 487 39.12 26.51 -5.33
N THR A 488 37.89 26.08 -5.09
CA THR A 488 37.58 25.01 -4.12
C THR A 488 36.53 24.05 -4.68
N GLY A 489 36.41 22.84 -4.12
CA GLY A 489 35.42 21.84 -4.55
C GLY A 489 35.73 21.14 -5.87
N ASN A 490 36.95 21.29 -6.41
CA ASN A 490 37.41 20.67 -7.66
C ASN A 490 38.26 19.40 -7.45
N ARG A 491 38.35 18.85 -6.23
CA ARG A 491 39.28 17.76 -5.85
C ARG A 491 40.75 18.02 -6.27
N GLY A 492 41.17 19.29 -6.31
CA GLY A 492 42.52 19.65 -6.77
C GLY A 492 42.65 19.80 -8.30
N TRP A 493 41.57 19.58 -9.06
CA TRP A 493 41.58 19.64 -10.51
C TRP A 493 41.59 21.09 -11.03
N TYR A 494 42.70 21.48 -11.62
CA TYR A 494 42.87 22.72 -12.37
C TYR A 494 43.30 22.32 -13.78
N ASP A 495 42.52 22.72 -14.79
CA ASP A 495 42.90 22.47 -16.17
C ASP A 495 44.17 23.25 -16.50
N GLU A 496 45.24 22.55 -16.89
CA GLU A 496 46.51 23.20 -17.26
C GLU A 496 46.32 24.19 -18.42
N ALA A 497 45.30 23.98 -19.26
CA ALA A 497 44.93 24.89 -20.33
C ALA A 497 44.61 26.29 -19.81
N TRP A 498 44.18 26.48 -18.56
CA TRP A 498 43.85 27.82 -18.06
C TRP A 498 45.06 28.62 -17.57
N ARG A 499 46.23 27.98 -17.36
CA ARG A 499 47.45 28.72 -16.94
C ARG A 499 47.81 29.83 -17.92
N GLN A 500 47.48 29.67 -19.20
CA GLN A 500 47.74 30.66 -20.24
C GLN A 500 46.97 31.98 -20.02
N TYR A 501 45.83 31.94 -19.33
CA TYR A 501 44.97 33.09 -19.07
C TYR A 501 45.33 33.85 -17.79
N THR A 502 46.17 33.26 -16.93
CA THR A 502 46.51 33.81 -15.61
C THR A 502 48.03 34.03 -15.40
N PRO A 503 48.80 34.52 -16.40
CA PRO A 503 50.24 34.71 -16.23
C PRO A 503 50.50 35.78 -15.15
N GLY A 504 51.27 35.42 -14.12
CA GLY A 504 51.62 36.31 -13.01
C GLY A 504 50.57 36.40 -11.89
N ASN A 505 49.49 35.62 -11.97
CA ASN A 505 48.49 35.48 -10.90
C ASN A 505 48.75 34.23 -10.06
N THR A 506 48.51 34.32 -8.75
CA THR A 506 48.49 33.16 -7.86
C THR A 506 47.10 32.54 -7.82
N ILE A 507 47.02 31.22 -7.99
CA ILE A 507 45.78 30.46 -7.91
C ILE A 507 45.88 29.50 -6.72
N PHE A 508 45.00 29.68 -5.74
CA PHE A 508 44.89 28.86 -4.57
C PHE A 508 43.84 27.78 -4.81
N THR A 509 44.27 26.54 -5.00
CA THR A 509 43.36 25.38 -5.08
C THR A 509 43.23 24.78 -3.68
N LEU A 510 42.14 25.13 -2.99
CA LEU A 510 41.93 24.80 -1.59
C LEU A 510 40.88 23.70 -1.42
N GLN A 511 41.03 22.90 -0.37
CA GLN A 511 39.96 22.07 0.17
C GLN A 511 39.51 22.74 1.46
N LEU A 512 38.26 23.19 1.50
CA LEU A 512 37.72 24.00 2.58
C LEU A 512 36.56 23.26 3.26
N ASN A 513 36.54 23.27 4.59
CA ASN A 513 35.33 22.90 5.34
C ASN A 513 34.29 24.04 5.31
N ASP A 514 33.09 23.82 5.88
CA ASP A 514 32.00 24.83 5.84
C ASP A 514 32.38 26.17 6.51
N GLU A 515 33.16 26.13 7.60
CA GLU A 515 33.60 27.35 8.31
C GLU A 515 34.63 28.13 7.46
N GLU A 516 35.61 27.43 6.90
CA GLU A 516 36.60 28.04 6.02
C GLU A 516 35.98 28.54 4.71
N LEU A 517 34.99 27.81 4.18
CA LEU A 517 34.26 28.20 2.97
C LEU A 517 33.42 29.47 3.21
N ARG A 518 32.77 29.59 4.38
CA ARG A 518 32.14 30.84 4.82
C ARG A 518 33.12 32.01 4.79
N LEU A 519 34.30 31.84 5.38
CA LEU A 519 35.34 32.88 5.40
C LEU A 519 35.87 33.21 4.00
N ALA A 520 35.99 32.20 3.14
CA ALA A 520 36.38 32.36 1.75
C ALA A 520 35.34 33.17 0.95
N TYR A 521 34.04 32.90 1.13
CA TYR A 521 33.00 33.72 0.51
C TYR A 521 33.02 35.15 1.06
N ALA A 522 32.98 35.32 2.39
CA ALA A 522 32.92 36.64 3.03
C ALA A 522 34.14 37.53 2.67
N GLY A 523 35.30 36.92 2.44
CA GLY A 523 36.54 37.61 2.06
C GLY A 523 36.72 37.88 0.56
N ALA A 524 35.87 37.33 -0.31
CA ALA A 524 35.99 37.41 -1.76
C ALA A 524 35.45 38.73 -2.35
N VAL A 525 36.03 39.13 -3.48
CA VAL A 525 35.48 40.20 -4.34
C VAL A 525 34.17 39.74 -4.96
N ALA A 526 34.12 38.53 -5.50
CA ALA A 526 32.87 37.91 -5.92
C ALA A 526 33.06 36.41 -6.06
N LEU A 527 31.97 35.67 -5.88
CA LEU A 527 31.83 34.34 -6.48
C LEU A 527 31.58 34.52 -7.97
N VAL A 528 32.39 33.85 -8.80
CA VAL A 528 32.15 33.76 -10.24
C VAL A 528 31.69 32.35 -10.56
N TYR A 529 30.43 32.23 -10.99
CA TYR A 529 29.74 30.95 -11.16
C TYR A 529 28.96 30.91 -12.48
N PRO A 530 29.62 30.92 -13.65
CA PRO A 530 28.99 31.11 -14.95
C PRO A 530 28.33 29.83 -15.52
N SER A 531 27.71 29.02 -14.66
CA SER A 531 27.25 27.67 -15.02
C SER A 531 26.12 27.67 -16.05
N LEU A 532 26.25 26.85 -17.09
CA LEU A 532 25.26 26.69 -18.16
C LEU A 532 23.98 26.02 -17.66
N TYR A 533 24.09 25.17 -16.64
CA TYR A 533 22.96 24.49 -16.01
C TYR A 533 23.27 24.20 -14.55
N GLU A 534 22.29 24.38 -13.67
CA GLU A 534 22.30 23.86 -12.30
C GLU A 534 20.92 23.33 -11.94
N GLY A 535 20.90 22.31 -11.07
CA GLY A 535 19.66 21.86 -10.44
C GLY A 535 19.12 22.82 -9.37
N PHE A 536 20.01 23.52 -8.66
CA PHE A 536 19.64 24.56 -7.70
C PHE A 536 20.65 25.72 -7.68
N GLY A 537 21.89 25.47 -7.24
CA GLY A 537 22.93 26.50 -7.07
C GLY A 537 23.27 26.79 -5.62
N LEU A 538 23.53 25.77 -4.81
CA LEU A 538 23.95 25.93 -3.40
C LEU A 538 25.14 26.90 -3.22
N PRO A 539 26.21 26.88 -4.05
CA PRO A 539 27.30 27.84 -3.92
C PRO A 539 26.86 29.30 -4.07
N VAL A 540 25.90 29.57 -4.95
CA VAL A 540 25.31 30.91 -5.12
C VAL A 540 24.59 31.32 -3.85
N LEU A 541 23.73 30.45 -3.30
CA LEU A 541 23.00 30.74 -2.06
C LEU A 541 23.96 30.98 -0.88
N GLU A 542 24.99 30.14 -0.73
CA GLU A 542 26.02 30.25 0.30
C GLU A 542 26.79 31.58 0.21
N ALA A 543 27.19 31.97 -1.00
CA ALA A 543 27.87 33.25 -1.25
C ALA A 543 26.98 34.44 -0.86
N LEU A 544 25.72 34.44 -1.29
CA LEU A 544 24.75 35.49 -0.95
C LEU A 544 24.55 35.61 0.57
N ALA A 545 24.43 34.47 1.27
CA ALA A 545 24.29 34.42 2.72
C ALA A 545 25.52 34.96 3.46
N CYS A 546 26.72 34.83 2.89
CA CYS A 546 27.96 35.38 3.44
C CYS A 546 28.20 36.85 3.09
N GLY A 547 27.30 37.50 2.34
CA GLY A 547 27.51 38.86 1.84
C GLY A 547 28.57 38.94 0.73
N CYS A 548 28.74 37.88 -0.03
CA CYS A 548 29.61 37.83 -1.21
C CYS A 548 28.80 38.10 -2.48
N PRO A 549 29.12 39.15 -3.27
CA PRO A 549 28.49 39.35 -4.56
C PRO A 549 28.70 38.17 -5.50
N VAL A 550 27.72 37.92 -6.36
CA VAL A 550 27.76 36.82 -7.33
C VAL A 550 27.74 37.36 -8.75
N ILE A 551 28.62 36.83 -9.59
CA ILE A 551 28.59 36.97 -11.05
C ILE A 551 28.26 35.61 -11.64
N THR A 552 27.19 35.51 -12.40
CA THR A 552 26.67 34.23 -12.90
C THR A 552 25.91 34.40 -14.21
N THR A 553 25.35 33.31 -14.74
CA THR A 553 24.51 33.25 -15.95
C THR A 553 23.03 33.16 -15.56
N PRO A 554 22.10 33.69 -16.37
CA PRO A 554 20.67 33.62 -16.09
C PRO A 554 20.05 32.28 -16.51
N ASN A 555 20.77 31.17 -16.29
CA ASN A 555 20.39 29.85 -16.82
C ASN A 555 19.81 28.94 -15.73
N ALA A 556 18.94 28.02 -16.14
CA ALA A 556 18.33 26.98 -15.29
C ALA A 556 17.75 27.55 -13.97
N SER A 557 18.09 26.94 -12.82
CA SER A 557 17.60 27.35 -11.50
C SER A 557 18.34 28.57 -10.92
N ILE A 558 19.40 29.08 -11.54
CA ILE A 558 20.21 30.17 -10.96
C ILE A 558 19.40 31.46 -10.75
N PRO A 559 18.55 31.92 -11.69
CA PRO A 559 17.65 33.06 -11.45
C PRO A 559 16.71 32.85 -10.27
N GLU A 560 16.26 31.63 -10.05
CA GLU A 560 15.43 31.25 -8.92
C GLU A 560 16.19 31.29 -7.59
N VAL A 561 17.52 31.14 -7.57
CA VAL A 561 18.29 31.31 -6.34
C VAL A 561 18.73 32.76 -6.16
N ALA A 562 19.39 33.33 -7.15
CA ALA A 562 20.01 34.65 -7.05
C ALA A 562 19.05 35.83 -7.15
N GLY A 563 17.93 35.72 -7.88
CA GLY A 563 17.01 36.83 -8.12
C GLY A 563 17.75 38.09 -8.60
N GLU A 564 17.47 39.24 -7.99
CA GLU A 564 18.17 40.50 -8.33
C GLU A 564 19.54 40.69 -7.63
N ALA A 565 20.04 39.68 -6.91
CA ALA A 565 21.23 39.79 -6.08
C ALA A 565 22.54 39.41 -6.79
N ALA A 566 22.50 39.15 -8.10
CA ALA A 566 23.66 38.80 -8.90
C ALA A 566 23.82 39.71 -10.13
N ILE A 567 25.03 39.78 -10.65
CA ILE A 567 25.30 40.30 -11.99
C ILE A 567 25.18 39.13 -12.97
N TYR A 568 24.23 39.23 -13.91
CA TYR A 568 24.04 38.23 -14.94
C TYR A 568 24.85 38.53 -16.18
N VAL A 569 25.55 37.51 -16.68
CA VAL A 569 26.34 37.54 -17.91
C VAL A 569 25.85 36.44 -18.84
N LYS A 570 25.85 36.69 -20.15
CA LYS A 570 25.50 35.66 -21.14
C LYS A 570 26.64 34.62 -21.23
N GLU A 571 26.25 33.37 -21.42
CA GLU A 571 27.12 32.16 -21.39
C GLU A 571 28.34 32.16 -22.31
N ASP A 572 28.35 32.98 -23.38
CA ASP A 572 29.41 33.09 -24.37
C ASP A 572 30.04 34.50 -24.42
N ASN A 573 29.66 35.40 -23.51
CA ASN A 573 30.00 36.82 -23.60
C ASN A 573 31.21 37.19 -22.74
N ILE A 574 32.41 36.99 -23.30
CA ILE A 574 33.68 37.30 -22.65
C ILE A 574 33.77 38.78 -22.24
N GLU A 575 33.34 39.71 -23.10
CA GLU A 575 33.36 41.14 -22.81
C GLU A 575 32.38 41.48 -21.66
N GLY A 576 31.19 40.89 -21.67
CA GLY A 576 30.20 41.01 -20.60
C GLY A 576 30.73 40.52 -19.27
N MET A 577 31.47 39.39 -19.26
CA MET A 577 32.12 38.87 -18.06
C MET A 577 33.22 39.82 -17.56
N ALA A 578 34.07 40.35 -18.46
CA ALA A 578 35.11 41.31 -18.09
C ALA A 578 34.51 42.60 -17.50
N ASN A 579 33.41 43.09 -18.09
CA ASN A 579 32.67 44.23 -17.58
C ASN A 579 32.06 43.92 -16.20
N ALA A 580 31.46 42.75 -16.00
CA ALA A 580 30.92 42.34 -14.70
C ALA A 580 32.01 42.27 -13.61
N LEU A 581 33.19 41.73 -13.94
CA LEU A 581 34.34 41.71 -13.03
C LEU A 581 34.81 43.12 -12.64
N CYS A 582 34.67 44.11 -13.52
CA CYS A 582 34.93 45.52 -13.20
C CYS A 582 33.80 46.16 -12.38
N GLU A 583 32.54 45.96 -12.78
CA GLU A 583 31.37 46.56 -12.13
C GLU A 583 31.23 46.13 -10.66
N VAL A 584 31.47 44.84 -10.36
CA VAL A 584 31.32 44.31 -9.00
C VAL A 584 32.28 44.94 -7.98
N GLN A 585 33.36 45.57 -8.46
CA GLN A 585 34.34 46.26 -7.62
C GLN A 585 33.87 47.66 -7.21
N LYS A 586 32.91 48.26 -7.93
CA LYS A 586 32.40 49.59 -7.62
C LYS A 586 31.66 49.56 -6.27
N PRO A 587 32.00 50.43 -5.30
CA PRO A 587 31.42 50.37 -3.96
C PRO A 587 29.89 50.39 -3.92
N SER A 588 29.24 51.22 -4.76
CA SER A 588 27.78 51.31 -4.82
C SER A 588 27.13 50.04 -5.35
N VAL A 589 27.66 49.47 -6.44
CA VAL A 589 27.20 48.19 -7.02
C VAL A 589 27.38 47.07 -6.00
N ARG A 590 28.58 46.99 -5.42
CA ARG A 590 28.91 45.99 -4.40
C ARG A 590 27.95 46.05 -3.21
N GLN A 591 27.79 47.22 -2.60
CA GLN A 591 26.90 47.38 -1.43
C GLN A 591 25.46 47.01 -1.76
N SER A 592 24.98 47.38 -2.95
CA SER A 592 23.64 47.00 -3.41
C SER A 592 23.49 45.48 -3.56
N LEU A 593 24.46 44.79 -4.17
CA LEU A 593 24.41 43.34 -4.35
C LEU A 593 24.49 42.60 -3.01
N ILE A 594 25.32 43.07 -2.09
CA ILE A 594 25.43 42.50 -0.74
C ILE A 594 24.08 42.61 -0.01
N ALA A 595 23.48 43.80 0.00
CA ALA A 595 22.19 44.02 0.66
C ALA A 595 21.11 43.11 0.07
N LYS A 596 20.98 43.07 -1.26
CA LYS A 596 20.02 42.19 -1.96
C LYS A 596 20.30 40.72 -1.70
N GLY A 597 21.57 40.31 -1.64
CA GLY A 597 21.98 38.93 -1.41
C GLY A 597 21.61 38.42 -0.02
N LEU A 598 21.89 39.23 1.00
CA LEU A 598 21.52 38.90 2.38
C LEU A 598 19.99 38.81 2.55
N ASP A 599 19.23 39.71 1.91
CA ASP A 599 17.77 39.64 1.94
C ASP A 599 17.21 38.46 1.15
N ARG A 600 17.84 38.10 0.02
CA ARG A 600 17.47 36.92 -0.77
C ARG A 600 17.71 35.63 0.00
N ALA A 601 18.87 35.49 0.63
CA ALA A 601 19.25 34.28 1.35
C ALA A 601 18.28 33.89 2.47
N LYS A 602 17.66 34.89 3.15
CA LYS A 602 16.64 34.66 4.21
C LYS A 602 15.40 33.90 3.75
N GLN A 603 15.15 33.83 2.44
CA GLN A 603 13.98 33.15 1.88
C GLN A 603 14.16 31.62 1.79
N PHE A 604 15.39 31.14 2.04
CA PHE A 604 15.77 29.74 1.96
C PHE A 604 16.15 29.23 3.35
N SER A 605 15.56 28.11 3.77
CA SER A 605 15.90 27.47 5.04
C SER A 605 15.68 25.96 4.94
N TRP A 606 16.53 25.20 5.65
CA TRP A 606 16.39 23.74 5.67
C TRP A 606 15.10 23.32 6.35
N LYS A 607 14.67 24.03 7.40
CA LYS A 607 13.35 23.86 8.01
C LYS A 607 12.19 23.93 7.00
N LYS A 608 12.14 24.95 6.14
CA LYS A 608 11.06 25.04 5.14
C LYS A 608 11.12 23.88 4.15
N MET A 609 12.32 23.49 3.73
CA MET A 609 12.49 22.33 2.85
C MET A 609 12.03 21.04 3.55
N SER A 610 12.44 20.82 4.80
CA SER A 610 12.13 19.61 5.56
C SER A 610 10.63 19.47 5.83
N GLU A 611 9.94 20.57 6.13
CA GLU A 611 8.47 20.62 6.26
C GLU A 611 7.78 20.30 4.93
N THR A 612 8.31 20.80 3.80
CA THR A 612 7.75 20.53 2.47
C THR A 612 7.96 19.07 2.06
N VAL A 613 9.17 18.54 2.26
CA VAL A 613 9.52 17.16 1.91
C VAL A 613 8.78 16.17 2.80
N SER A 614 8.73 16.37 4.13
CA SER A 614 7.98 15.46 5.00
C SER A 614 6.48 15.48 4.68
N ALA A 615 5.91 16.65 4.41
CA ALA A 615 4.52 16.76 3.98
C ALA A 615 4.25 15.98 2.68
N ALA A 616 5.12 16.12 1.67
CA ALA A 616 5.00 15.41 0.40
C ALA A 616 5.16 13.89 0.57
N LEU A 617 6.07 13.43 1.43
CA LEU A 617 6.24 12.02 1.74
C LEU A 617 5.02 11.44 2.47
N ILE A 618 4.46 12.16 3.46
CA ILE A 618 3.22 11.73 4.12
C ILE A 618 2.05 11.70 3.14
N GLU A 619 1.89 12.71 2.29
CA GLU A 619 0.85 12.72 1.26
C GLU A 619 1.01 11.56 0.27
N ALA A 620 2.25 11.22 -0.10
CA ALA A 620 2.52 10.07 -0.96
C ALA A 620 2.09 8.73 -0.32
N THR A 621 2.06 8.61 1.02
CA THR A 621 1.51 7.42 1.69
C THR A 621 -0.01 7.26 1.51
N LEU A 622 -0.71 8.31 1.10
CA LEU A 622 -2.16 8.33 0.87
C LEU A 622 -2.54 8.08 -0.59
N LEU A 623 -1.58 8.02 -1.52
CA LEU A 623 -1.84 7.73 -2.94
C LEU A 623 -2.64 6.44 -3.18
N PRO A 624 -2.46 5.35 -2.39
CA PRO A 624 -3.29 4.14 -2.53
C PRO A 624 -4.79 4.39 -2.32
N LEU A 625 -5.17 5.47 -1.62
CA LEU A 625 -6.57 5.87 -1.42
C LEU A 625 -7.20 6.48 -2.68
N LYS A 626 -6.42 6.72 -3.74
CA LYS A 626 -6.88 7.21 -5.04
C LYS A 626 -7.86 8.38 -4.93
N LEU A 627 -7.47 9.38 -4.14
CA LEU A 627 -8.27 10.55 -3.88
C LEU A 627 -8.54 11.30 -5.20
N ARG A 628 -9.79 11.71 -5.41
CA ARG A 628 -10.24 12.51 -6.54
C ARG A 628 -10.56 13.93 -6.07
N GLU A 629 -11.33 14.68 -6.86
CA GLU A 629 -11.68 16.06 -6.55
C GLU A 629 -12.62 16.15 -5.35
N ALA A 630 -13.59 15.24 -5.26
CA ALA A 630 -14.51 15.12 -4.14
C ALA A 630 -14.28 13.80 -3.40
N ASN A 631 -13.92 13.87 -2.13
CA ASN A 631 -13.65 12.73 -1.27
C ASN A 631 -14.59 12.77 -0.07
N PHE A 632 -15.37 11.71 0.09
CA PHE A 632 -16.26 11.52 1.24
C PHE A 632 -15.83 10.30 2.02
N ILE A 633 -16.13 10.25 3.31
CA ILE A 633 -15.80 9.10 4.16
C ILE A 633 -17.02 8.58 4.92
N ILE A 634 -17.11 7.27 5.07
CA ILE A 634 -18.05 6.58 5.96
C ILE A 634 -17.32 5.80 7.05
N PHE A 635 -17.95 5.71 8.22
CA PHE A 635 -17.44 4.99 9.40
C PHE A 635 -18.42 3.91 9.82
N PRO A 636 -18.54 2.80 9.08
CA PRO A 636 -19.43 1.70 9.42
C PRO A 636 -19.08 1.07 10.78
N ASP A 637 -20.09 0.78 11.59
CA ASP A 637 -19.95 -0.11 12.74
C ASP A 637 -20.04 -1.56 12.28
N TRP A 638 -18.88 -2.15 11.99
CA TRP A 638 -18.76 -3.54 11.54
C TRP A 638 -19.24 -4.59 12.56
N THR A 639 -19.65 -4.19 13.77
CA THR A 639 -20.29 -5.09 14.75
C THR A 639 -21.81 -5.18 14.61
N ALA A 640 -22.42 -4.33 13.76
CA ALA A 640 -23.83 -4.39 13.44
C ALA A 640 -24.19 -5.65 12.61
N ALA A 641 -25.47 -5.99 12.57
CA ALA A 641 -25.93 -7.14 11.79
C ALA A 641 -25.66 -6.93 10.29
N GLU A 642 -25.14 -7.96 9.62
CA GLU A 642 -24.72 -7.88 8.22
C GLU A 642 -25.84 -7.40 7.29
N GLU A 643 -27.05 -7.92 7.47
CA GLU A 643 -28.25 -7.50 6.71
C GLU A 643 -28.54 -6.00 6.84
N GLU A 644 -28.32 -5.42 8.02
CA GLU A 644 -28.54 -4.00 8.26
C GLU A 644 -27.46 -3.14 7.59
N LEU A 645 -26.20 -3.58 7.66
CA LEU A 645 -25.09 -2.90 6.98
C LEU A 645 -25.24 -2.96 5.46
N ILE A 646 -25.68 -4.09 4.89
CA ILE A 646 -25.90 -4.23 3.45
C ILE A 646 -26.86 -3.15 2.95
N GLY A 647 -28.01 -2.98 3.61
CA GLY A 647 -28.99 -1.97 3.21
C GLY A 647 -28.44 -0.53 3.27
N GLU A 648 -27.61 -0.22 4.26
CA GLU A 648 -26.98 1.10 4.37
C GLU A 648 -25.95 1.35 3.28
N PHE A 649 -25.08 0.38 3.01
CA PHE A 649 -24.10 0.48 1.93
C PHE A 649 -24.77 0.55 0.56
N GLN A 650 -25.84 -0.23 0.33
CA GLN A 650 -26.62 -0.14 -0.91
C GLN A 650 -27.14 1.28 -1.13
N ARG A 651 -27.72 1.91 -0.09
CA ARG A 651 -28.21 3.30 -0.17
C ARG A 651 -27.09 4.28 -0.52
N VAL A 652 -25.94 4.19 0.16
CA VAL A 652 -24.80 5.09 -0.06
C VAL A 652 -24.21 4.90 -1.46
N LEU A 653 -23.92 3.66 -1.84
CA LEU A 653 -23.33 3.33 -3.13
C LEU A 653 -24.26 3.68 -4.28
N LYS A 654 -25.57 3.44 -4.14
CA LYS A 654 -26.59 3.86 -5.11
C LYS A 654 -26.59 5.38 -5.30
N GLY A 655 -26.63 6.14 -4.21
CA GLY A 655 -26.64 7.61 -4.27
C GLY A 655 -25.41 8.17 -4.96
N ILE A 656 -24.24 7.57 -4.72
CA ILE A 656 -22.99 7.94 -5.40
C ILE A 656 -23.04 7.52 -6.87
N ALA A 657 -23.53 6.32 -7.18
CA ALA A 657 -23.57 5.80 -8.53
C ALA A 657 -24.48 6.60 -9.48
N ILE A 658 -25.53 7.23 -8.95
CA ILE A 658 -26.42 8.11 -9.72
C ILE A 658 -26.02 9.59 -9.67
N HIS A 659 -24.98 9.95 -8.91
CA HIS A 659 -24.55 11.34 -8.78
C HIS A 659 -24.00 11.88 -10.12
N PRO A 660 -24.31 13.14 -10.50
CA PRO A 660 -23.86 13.72 -11.76
C PRO A 660 -22.33 13.78 -11.92
N GLU A 661 -21.61 13.93 -10.81
CA GLU A 661 -20.13 14.03 -10.78
C GLU A 661 -19.45 12.77 -10.21
N ARG A 662 -20.12 11.60 -10.27
CA ARG A 662 -19.62 10.32 -9.73
C ARG A 662 -18.18 9.97 -10.14
N ASP A 663 -17.79 10.28 -11.38
CA ASP A 663 -16.42 10.04 -11.88
C ASP A 663 -15.34 10.88 -11.17
N ARG A 664 -15.73 11.93 -10.45
CA ARG A 664 -14.84 12.82 -9.68
C ARG A 664 -14.86 12.52 -8.19
N ILE A 665 -15.61 11.48 -7.78
CA ILE A 665 -15.83 11.12 -6.38
C ILE A 665 -14.99 9.89 -5.98
N THR A 666 -14.36 9.99 -4.81
CA THR A 666 -13.83 8.86 -4.06
C THR A 666 -14.62 8.70 -2.76
N LEU A 667 -15.17 7.51 -2.54
CA LEU A 667 -15.74 7.12 -1.25
C LEU A 667 -14.71 6.33 -0.46
N LEU A 668 -14.32 6.91 0.67
CA LEU A 668 -13.47 6.30 1.66
C LEU A 668 -14.30 5.53 2.68
N ILE A 669 -13.83 4.35 3.05
CA ILE A 669 -14.58 3.44 3.91
C ILE A 669 -13.65 2.99 5.03
N ASP A 670 -13.89 3.48 6.25
CA ASP A 670 -13.08 3.09 7.41
C ASP A 670 -13.26 1.61 7.74
N THR A 671 -12.15 0.90 7.91
CA THR A 671 -12.13 -0.54 8.24
C THR A 671 -11.83 -0.79 9.72
N THR A 672 -11.97 0.23 10.59
CA THR A 672 -11.71 0.06 12.02
C THR A 672 -12.69 -0.93 12.63
N GLY A 673 -12.19 -2.12 12.95
CA GLY A 673 -12.98 -3.21 13.54
C GLY A 673 -13.22 -4.42 12.63
N ILE A 674 -12.69 -4.40 11.40
CA ILE A 674 -12.77 -5.52 10.43
C ILE A 674 -11.42 -5.71 9.71
N ALA A 675 -11.15 -6.89 9.16
CA ALA A 675 -10.01 -7.09 8.26
C ALA A 675 -10.30 -6.44 6.89
N GLU A 676 -9.26 -5.96 6.21
CA GLU A 676 -9.40 -5.31 4.90
C GLU A 676 -9.93 -6.28 3.83
N GLU A 677 -9.53 -7.56 3.91
CA GLU A 677 -10.04 -8.61 3.01
C GLU A 677 -11.54 -8.85 3.22
N ASP A 678 -12.00 -8.90 4.47
CA ASP A 678 -13.42 -9.11 4.81
C ASP A 678 -14.26 -7.90 4.38
N ALA A 679 -13.76 -6.68 4.57
CA ALA A 679 -14.42 -5.46 4.10
C ALA A 679 -14.55 -5.43 2.56
N ASN A 680 -13.51 -5.85 1.84
CA ASN A 680 -13.55 -5.96 0.37
C ASN A 680 -14.57 -7.01 -0.10
N LEU A 681 -14.64 -8.16 0.58
CA LEU A 681 -15.61 -9.21 0.26
C LEU A 681 -17.04 -8.71 0.48
N PHE A 682 -17.28 -8.06 1.61
CA PHE A 682 -18.56 -7.42 1.92
C PHE A 682 -18.97 -6.40 0.85
N LEU A 683 -18.04 -5.50 0.46
CA LEU A 683 -18.30 -4.51 -0.59
C LEU A 683 -18.60 -5.15 -1.95
N SER A 684 -17.90 -6.23 -2.29
CA SER A 684 -18.15 -6.97 -3.52
C SER A 684 -19.54 -7.59 -3.54
N ALA A 685 -19.99 -8.14 -2.40
CA ALA A 685 -21.35 -8.66 -2.24
C ALA A 685 -22.40 -7.56 -2.41
N VAL A 686 -22.23 -6.41 -1.75
CA VAL A 686 -23.14 -5.26 -1.89
C VAL A 686 -23.20 -4.76 -3.34
N ALA A 687 -22.05 -4.61 -4.00
CA ALA A 687 -21.99 -4.16 -5.39
C ALA A 687 -22.69 -5.14 -6.34
N MET A 688 -22.49 -6.44 -6.14
CA MET A 688 -23.16 -7.48 -6.95
C MET A 688 -24.68 -7.44 -6.76
N ASN A 689 -25.16 -7.21 -5.53
CA ASN A 689 -26.58 -7.08 -5.25
C ASN A 689 -27.21 -5.88 -5.98
N LEU A 690 -26.55 -4.72 -5.94
CA LEU A 690 -27.00 -3.53 -6.69
C LEU A 690 -27.06 -3.77 -8.20
N LEU A 691 -26.07 -4.49 -8.74
CA LEU A 691 -26.05 -4.85 -10.15
C LEU A 691 -27.20 -5.79 -10.53
N MET A 692 -27.48 -6.80 -9.69
CA MET A 692 -28.50 -7.80 -9.97
C MET A 692 -29.94 -7.30 -9.77
N GLU A 693 -30.17 -6.49 -8.74
CA GLU A 693 -31.52 -6.05 -8.36
C GLU A 693 -31.94 -4.75 -9.03
N GLU A 694 -31.00 -3.82 -9.22
CA GLU A 694 -31.29 -2.47 -9.71
C GLU A 694 -30.60 -2.14 -11.05
N GLU A 695 -29.84 -3.06 -11.64
CA GLU A 695 -29.03 -2.83 -12.85
C GLU A 695 -28.01 -1.68 -12.68
N ILE A 696 -27.56 -1.42 -11.44
CA ILE A 696 -26.58 -0.38 -11.13
C ILE A 696 -25.19 -1.00 -11.04
N ASP A 697 -24.32 -0.65 -11.98
CA ASP A 697 -22.91 -1.01 -11.92
C ASP A 697 -22.11 0.03 -11.11
N VAL A 698 -21.75 -0.34 -9.89
CA VAL A 698 -20.96 0.52 -8.99
C VAL A 698 -19.51 0.64 -9.47
N SER A 699 -18.98 -0.38 -10.15
CA SER A 699 -17.57 -0.45 -10.56
C SER A 699 -17.20 0.58 -11.63
N GLU A 700 -18.18 1.03 -12.43
CA GLU A 700 -18.00 2.09 -13.43
C GLU A 700 -18.35 3.50 -12.90
N SER A 701 -18.74 3.62 -11.63
CA SER A 701 -19.45 4.81 -11.14
C SER A 701 -18.60 5.74 -10.23
N ALA A 702 -17.85 5.21 -9.26
CA ALA A 702 -17.01 6.01 -8.36
C ALA A 702 -15.84 5.18 -7.83
N GLU A 703 -14.78 5.84 -7.36
CA GLU A 703 -13.69 5.12 -6.68
C GLU A 703 -14.12 4.75 -5.27
N LEU A 704 -14.02 3.46 -4.92
CA LEU A 704 -14.15 2.99 -3.54
C LEU A 704 -12.75 2.72 -3.00
N SER A 705 -12.45 3.21 -1.81
CA SER A 705 -11.14 2.97 -1.19
C SER A 705 -11.29 2.71 0.29
N LEU A 706 -10.71 1.59 0.73
CA LEU A 706 -10.67 1.22 2.14
C LEU A 706 -9.63 2.08 2.87
N VAL A 707 -10.01 2.58 4.04
CA VAL A 707 -9.14 3.34 4.93
C VAL A 707 -8.87 2.50 6.16
N GLY A 708 -7.66 1.94 6.22
CA GLY A 708 -7.15 1.30 7.43
C GLY A 708 -6.76 2.31 8.50
N GLN A 709 -6.06 1.83 9.53
CA GLN A 709 -5.57 2.70 10.60
C GLN A 709 -4.49 3.65 10.10
N LEU A 710 -4.83 4.93 9.95
CA LEU A 710 -3.90 6.01 9.62
C LEU A 710 -3.31 6.63 10.89
N ALA A 711 -2.06 7.09 10.79
CA ALA A 711 -1.43 7.89 11.85
C ALA A 711 -1.98 9.33 11.91
N PRO A 712 -1.81 10.06 13.02
CA PRO A 712 -2.29 11.44 13.15
C PRO A 712 -1.86 12.39 12.02
N LEU A 713 -0.61 12.32 11.57
CA LEU A 713 -0.13 13.12 10.43
C LEU A 713 -0.85 12.80 9.11
N GLN A 714 -1.16 11.51 8.89
CA GLN A 714 -1.91 11.08 7.70
C GLN A 714 -3.35 11.57 7.78
N TRP A 715 -3.99 11.50 8.95
CA TRP A 715 -5.34 12.04 9.15
C TRP A 715 -5.39 13.55 8.96
N GLU A 716 -4.40 14.31 9.46
CA GLU A 716 -4.31 15.75 9.24
C GLU A 716 -4.27 16.10 7.74
N LYS A 717 -3.48 15.36 6.97
CA LYS A 717 -3.40 15.52 5.51
C LYS A 717 -4.69 15.11 4.81
N LEU A 718 -5.21 13.94 5.13
CA LEU A 718 -6.44 13.42 4.54
C LEU A 718 -7.63 14.36 4.83
N ARG A 719 -7.75 14.90 6.05
CA ARG A 719 -8.82 15.83 6.44
C ARG A 719 -8.90 17.05 5.51
N SER A 720 -7.77 17.58 5.05
CA SER A 720 -7.74 18.72 4.13
C SER A 720 -8.29 18.39 2.73
N ARG A 721 -8.41 17.10 2.39
CA ARG A 721 -8.91 16.58 1.13
C ARG A 721 -10.36 16.06 1.21
N LEU A 722 -10.95 15.99 2.41
CA LEU A 722 -12.31 15.51 2.63
C LEU A 722 -13.33 16.64 2.55
N GLN A 723 -14.39 16.45 1.76
CA GLN A 723 -15.52 17.38 1.66
C GLN A 723 -16.55 17.16 2.75
N GLY A 724 -16.66 15.93 3.27
CA GLY A 724 -17.63 15.59 4.30
C GLY A 724 -17.56 14.12 4.70
N ARG A 725 -18.28 13.78 5.77
CA ARG A 725 -18.62 12.39 6.10
C ARG A 725 -20.07 12.10 5.75
N ILE A 726 -20.34 10.92 5.21
CA ILE A 726 -21.71 10.49 4.94
C ILE A 726 -22.22 9.75 6.18
N SER A 727 -23.37 10.16 6.71
CA SER A 727 -23.91 9.54 7.92
C SER A 727 -24.51 8.16 7.63
N LEU A 728 -24.11 7.18 8.43
CA LEU A 728 -24.76 5.88 8.55
C LEU A 728 -25.67 5.85 9.80
N LYS A 729 -26.64 4.94 9.83
CA LYS A 729 -27.43 4.62 11.03
C LYS A 729 -26.58 3.89 12.06
N TYR A 730 -25.72 2.98 11.58
CA TYR A 730 -24.77 2.22 12.39
C TYR A 730 -23.35 2.76 12.15
N GLU A 731 -23.02 3.90 12.78
CA GLU A 731 -21.68 4.51 12.70
C GLU A 731 -20.77 4.14 13.89
N ASN A 732 -19.51 3.83 13.58
CA ASN A 732 -18.45 3.69 14.57
C ASN A 732 -17.99 5.08 15.07
N LYS A 733 -18.69 5.59 16.09
CA LYS A 733 -18.39 6.90 16.68
C LYS A 733 -17.00 7.00 17.30
N LEU A 734 -16.44 5.88 17.77
CA LEU A 734 -15.09 5.87 18.35
C LEU A 734 -14.03 6.07 17.27
N ALA A 735 -14.21 5.46 16.09
CA ALA A 735 -13.32 5.66 14.94
C ALA A 735 -13.36 7.12 14.43
N ILE A 736 -14.54 7.75 14.39
CA ILE A 736 -14.70 9.16 14.01
C ILE A 736 -13.89 10.09 14.94
N VAL A 737 -13.99 9.86 16.25
CA VAL A 737 -13.25 10.62 17.27
C VAL A 737 -11.75 10.37 17.16
N ALA A 738 -11.34 9.12 16.96
CA ALA A 738 -9.93 8.76 16.79
C ALA A 738 -9.31 9.41 15.53
N ALA A 739 -10.09 9.55 14.46
CA ALA A 739 -9.70 10.25 13.24
C ALA A 739 -9.73 11.80 13.39
N GLY A 740 -10.28 12.33 14.49
CA GLY A 740 -10.45 13.77 14.72
C GLY A 740 -11.37 14.43 13.69
N LEU A 741 -12.42 13.73 13.26
CA LEU A 741 -13.36 14.16 12.21
C LEU A 741 -14.76 14.53 12.75
N GLU A 742 -14.91 14.76 14.07
CA GLU A 742 -16.23 15.07 14.65
C GLU A 742 -16.83 16.36 14.09
N ASP A 743 -15.98 17.34 13.79
CA ASP A 743 -16.36 18.65 13.25
C ASP A 743 -16.50 18.67 11.72
N LEU A 744 -16.26 17.54 11.03
CA LEU A 744 -16.39 17.47 9.57
C LEU A 744 -17.88 17.53 9.18
N GLN A 745 -18.19 18.22 8.09
CA GLN A 745 -19.57 18.37 7.62
C GLN A 745 -20.22 17.00 7.38
N VAL A 746 -21.39 16.79 7.98
CA VAL A 746 -22.19 15.58 7.81
C VAL A 746 -23.09 15.74 6.60
N GLN A 747 -22.99 14.82 5.65
CA GLN A 747 -23.87 14.75 4.51
C GLN A 747 -24.86 13.58 4.65
N LEU A 748 -26.06 13.79 4.12
CA LEU A 748 -27.12 12.80 4.05
C LEU A 748 -27.33 12.50 2.57
N ILE A 749 -27.14 11.25 2.17
CA ILE A 749 -27.48 10.81 0.82
C ILE A 749 -28.99 10.59 0.75
N SER A 750 -29.64 11.36 -0.12
CA SER A 750 -31.04 11.22 -0.52
C SER A 750 -31.25 10.00 -1.42
N ASP A 751 -32.41 9.33 -1.29
CA ASP A 751 -32.74 8.11 -2.06
C ASP A 751 -32.82 8.36 -3.59
N ASP A 752 -32.92 9.63 -4.01
CA ASP A 752 -32.96 10.07 -5.41
C ASP A 752 -31.64 10.71 -5.90
N GLY A 753 -30.60 10.75 -5.05
CA GLY A 753 -29.22 11.15 -5.41
C GLY A 753 -29.05 12.59 -5.87
N LYS A 754 -29.96 13.49 -5.49
CA LYS A 754 -30.01 14.88 -5.98
C LYS A 754 -29.43 15.93 -5.02
N GLU A 755 -29.24 15.59 -3.76
CA GLU A 755 -28.64 16.44 -2.72
C GLU A 755 -27.69 15.65 -1.85
#